data_AF-A0A8F3AGL4-F1
#
_entry.id   AF-A0A8F3AGL4-F1
#
_cell.length_a   1.000
_cell.length_b   1.000
_cell.length_c   1.000
_cell.angle_alpha   90.00
_cell.angle_beta   90.00
_cell.angle_gamma   90.00
#
_symmetry.space_group_name_H-M   'P 1'
#
loop_
_entity.id
_entity.type
_entity.pdbx_description
1 polymer ?
#
loop_
_entity_poly.entity_id
_entity_poly.type
_entity_poly.pdbx_seq_one_letter_code
_entity_poly.pdbx_strand_id
1 'polypeptide(L)'
;MVALSTNKVIALGLLLRIGFFLFGIVQDKLSPVKYTDIDYLVFSDAAQYVASDKSPYMRETYRYTPLLAWILLPGTLGGLWEHYGKAVFILCDMLTGILIIKSLQREVIPDTRPSATFFQRNKLPILSAIWILNPMVITISTRGSSESVLSCLIMLAIENLMQGQLFMSAVWLGLSIHFKIYPVIFLPAIMLHLVAKRPSLIRGLSNVPVIGWINSANMLYFVVTLVALALTNFTMYHFYGYEFLYHSYIYHLTRLDHRHNFSLYNTALQAKAAKDYLINKPEGIDVISLVFGNIEKIAFVPQLLLSGIIIPVALARQNLMGCLFIQTLTFVTFNKVITSQYFIWYLIFLPGYLAKSKIIRTEYRLKGFIMIASWVLGQGLWLFYAYRLEFIGENTFNELLIASGLRIDGRRWNELRRFECQINTHPHSSDGSSYVEHGNTKVMCIVKGPMEPHSRAQQDQTDASIEVNINVASFSTLERKKRNKNEKRIVELKATLERTFEQSVLTHLYPKTLIEIEVQVLAQDGGMLASITNAITLALIDAGIAIYDYVSAVTVGLHDQTPLLDLNSLEEGDMSCLTVGVVGKSEKMAMLLMEDKMPIDHLESVLGIAIAGSHKIRELLDDEVRRHGNKRLAKLQSKA
;
A
#
# COMPACT_ATOMS: atom_id res chain seq x y z
N MET A 1 21.43 40.40 13.96
CA MET A 1 20.65 39.42 13.15
C MET A 1 19.25 39.97 12.95
N VAL A 2 18.81 40.10 11.69
CA VAL A 2 17.53 40.70 11.30
C VAL A 2 16.36 39.81 11.76
N ALA A 3 15.38 40.37 12.47
CA ALA A 3 14.13 39.67 12.78
C ALA A 3 13.29 39.52 11.50
N LEU A 4 12.80 38.30 11.23
CA LEU A 4 11.86 38.08 10.14
C LEU A 4 10.51 38.73 10.50
N SER A 5 9.93 39.44 9.55
CA SER A 5 8.58 40.00 9.68
C SER A 5 7.59 39.15 8.91
N THR A 6 6.40 38.92 9.48
CA THR A 6 5.28 38.26 8.80
C THR A 6 4.88 38.98 7.52
N ASN A 7 5.00 40.31 7.48
CA ASN A 7 4.70 41.10 6.28
C ASN A 7 5.67 40.79 5.13
N LYS A 8 6.96 40.54 5.45
CA LYS A 8 7.94 40.10 4.45
C LYS A 8 7.61 38.70 3.93
N VAL A 9 7.14 37.80 4.78
CA VAL A 9 6.71 36.45 4.38
C VAL A 9 5.50 36.52 3.44
N ILE A 10 4.50 37.35 3.75
CA ILE A 10 3.33 37.57 2.88
C ILE A 10 3.76 38.16 1.54
N ALA A 11 4.59 39.21 1.54
CA ALA A 11 5.07 39.86 0.32
C ALA A 11 5.85 38.89 -0.57
N LEU A 12 6.76 38.10 0.01
CA LEU A 12 7.50 37.07 -0.70
C LEU A 12 6.57 35.97 -1.25
N GLY A 13 5.59 35.53 -0.45
CA GLY A 13 4.61 34.53 -0.88
C GLY A 13 3.75 35.00 -2.06
N LEU A 14 3.39 36.28 -2.09
CA LEU A 14 2.68 36.88 -3.23
C LEU A 14 3.57 36.94 -4.48
N LEU A 15 4.81 37.40 -4.33
CA LEU A 15 5.79 37.46 -5.43
C LEU A 15 6.04 36.07 -6.04
N LEU A 16 6.19 35.04 -5.20
CA LEU A 16 6.35 33.67 -5.67
C LEU A 16 5.12 33.17 -6.43
N ARG A 17 3.90 33.45 -5.95
CA ARG A 17 2.67 33.07 -6.67
C ARG A 17 2.55 33.77 -8.01
N ILE A 18 2.88 35.06 -8.09
CA ILE A 18 2.93 35.80 -9.36
C ILE A 18 3.98 35.18 -10.29
N GLY A 19 5.17 34.87 -9.78
CA GLY A 19 6.23 34.22 -10.56
C GLY A 19 5.81 32.86 -11.11
N PHE A 20 5.26 31.98 -10.28
CA PHE A 20 4.76 30.67 -10.69
C PHE A 20 3.54 30.75 -11.62
N PHE A 21 2.67 31.74 -11.44
CA PHE A 21 1.56 32.01 -12.35
C PHE A 21 2.06 32.40 -13.75
N LEU A 22 3.01 33.34 -13.84
CA LEU A 22 3.62 33.74 -15.11
C LEU A 22 4.40 32.59 -15.76
N PHE A 23 5.16 31.83 -14.96
CA PHE A 23 5.85 30.63 -15.41
C PHE A 23 4.86 29.60 -15.99
N GLY A 24 3.73 29.37 -15.31
CA GLY A 24 2.68 28.47 -15.78
C GLY A 24 2.13 28.85 -17.16
N ILE A 25 1.88 30.14 -17.40
CA ILE A 25 1.44 30.64 -18.72
C ILE A 25 2.48 30.35 -19.80
N VAL A 26 3.77 30.51 -19.49
CA VAL A 26 4.86 30.24 -20.43
C VAL A 26 4.99 28.73 -20.68
N GLN A 27 4.96 27.91 -19.62
CA GLN A 27 5.05 26.45 -19.74
C GLN A 27 3.89 25.87 -20.53
N ASP A 28 2.66 26.35 -20.31
CA ASP A 28 1.48 25.87 -21.04
C ASP A 28 1.57 26.13 -22.55
N LYS A 29 2.31 27.17 -22.97
CA LYS A 29 2.54 27.48 -24.39
C LYS A 29 3.68 26.65 -25.00
N LEU A 30 4.75 26.42 -24.25
CA LEU A 30 6.00 25.83 -24.77
C LEU A 30 6.14 24.32 -24.53
N SER A 31 5.54 23.79 -23.48
CA SER A 31 5.71 22.40 -23.05
C SER A 31 4.55 21.50 -23.50
N PRO A 32 4.82 20.23 -23.87
CA PRO A 32 3.77 19.22 -24.03
C PRO A 32 3.07 18.91 -22.71
N VAL A 33 3.80 18.90 -21.59
CA VAL A 33 3.22 18.71 -20.24
C VAL A 33 2.75 20.07 -19.70
N LYS A 34 1.43 20.22 -19.63
CA LYS A 34 0.78 21.45 -19.17
C LYS A 34 0.98 21.65 -17.66
N TYR A 35 1.28 22.90 -17.30
CA TYR A 35 1.27 23.37 -15.94
C TYR A 35 -0.17 23.47 -15.43
N THR A 36 -1.08 24.03 -16.21
CA THR A 36 -2.49 24.16 -15.78
C THR A 36 -3.11 22.80 -15.45
N ASP A 37 -3.81 22.74 -14.33
CA ASP A 37 -4.57 21.56 -13.93
C ASP A 37 -5.75 21.36 -14.90
N ILE A 38 -6.03 20.12 -15.30
CA ILE A 38 -7.12 19.82 -16.23
C ILE A 38 -8.48 20.19 -15.62
N ASP A 39 -8.59 20.11 -14.29
CA ASP A 39 -9.78 20.51 -13.55
C ASP A 39 -10.09 22.00 -13.74
N TYR A 40 -9.07 22.86 -13.89
CA TYR A 40 -9.29 24.28 -14.15
C TYR A 40 -10.08 24.51 -15.44
N LEU A 41 -9.73 23.77 -16.50
CA LEU A 41 -10.42 23.84 -17.79
C LEU A 41 -11.87 23.35 -17.65
N VAL A 42 -12.08 22.27 -16.89
CA VAL A 42 -13.43 21.75 -16.59
C VAL A 42 -14.28 22.79 -15.85
N PHE A 43 -13.71 23.56 -14.93
CA PHE A 43 -14.41 24.63 -14.24
C PHE A 43 -14.73 25.81 -15.16
N SER A 44 -13.78 26.20 -16.00
CA SER A 44 -13.93 27.28 -16.98
C SER A 44 -15.02 26.94 -18.01
N ASP A 45 -15.03 25.72 -18.54
CA ASP A 45 -16.07 25.25 -19.47
C ASP A 45 -17.45 25.27 -18.78
N ALA A 46 -17.53 24.77 -17.54
CA ALA A 46 -18.77 24.80 -16.77
C ALA A 46 -19.27 26.23 -16.52
N ALA A 47 -18.38 27.19 -16.26
CA ALA A 47 -18.74 28.60 -16.13
C ALA A 47 -19.29 29.16 -17.45
N GLN A 48 -18.75 28.77 -18.61
CA GLN A 48 -19.28 29.17 -19.92
C GLN A 48 -20.69 28.63 -20.18
N TYR A 49 -20.98 27.39 -19.74
CA TYR A 49 -22.34 26.86 -19.78
C TYR A 49 -23.29 27.69 -18.93
N VAL A 50 -22.91 28.03 -17.69
CA VAL A 50 -23.73 28.89 -16.82
C VAL A 50 -23.93 30.27 -17.44
N ALA A 51 -22.89 30.87 -18.04
CA ALA A 51 -22.98 32.16 -18.72
C ALA A 51 -23.94 32.13 -19.94
N SER A 52 -24.14 30.93 -20.52
CA SER A 52 -25.06 30.69 -21.63
C SER A 52 -26.43 30.18 -21.17
N ASP A 53 -26.77 30.34 -19.89
CA ASP A 53 -28.01 29.86 -19.25
C ASP A 53 -28.24 28.35 -19.40
N LYS A 54 -27.15 27.57 -19.34
CA LYS A 54 -27.16 26.09 -19.39
C LYS A 54 -26.65 25.48 -18.09
N SER A 55 -26.99 24.21 -17.87
CA SER A 55 -26.48 23.43 -16.74
C SER A 55 -24.95 23.30 -16.82
N PRO A 56 -24.19 23.55 -15.73
CA PRO A 56 -22.74 23.32 -15.72
C PRO A 56 -22.39 21.83 -15.91
N TYR A 57 -23.33 20.92 -15.63
CA TYR A 57 -23.17 19.48 -15.81
C TYR A 57 -23.25 19.02 -17.27
N MET A 58 -23.59 19.92 -18.21
CA MET A 58 -23.42 19.68 -19.64
C MET A 58 -21.95 19.43 -20.01
N ARG A 59 -21.01 19.89 -19.17
CA ARG A 59 -19.62 19.43 -19.24
C ARG A 59 -19.53 18.04 -18.61
N GLU A 60 -19.36 17.02 -19.44
CA GLU A 60 -19.42 15.60 -19.04
C GLU A 60 -18.55 15.21 -17.83
N THR A 61 -17.41 15.85 -17.61
CA THR A 61 -16.48 15.57 -16.51
C THR A 61 -16.67 16.45 -15.27
N TYR A 62 -17.62 17.39 -15.28
CA TYR A 62 -17.87 18.28 -14.15
C TYR A 62 -18.57 17.54 -13.00
N ARG A 63 -17.89 17.45 -11.84
CA ARG A 63 -18.37 16.74 -10.62
C ARG A 63 -18.29 17.60 -9.36
N TYR A 64 -18.42 18.91 -9.55
CA TYR A 64 -18.27 19.93 -8.51
C TYR A 64 -19.61 20.63 -8.23
N THR A 65 -19.68 21.47 -7.18
CA THR A 65 -20.88 22.28 -6.92
C THR A 65 -21.05 23.35 -8.01
N PRO A 66 -22.28 23.64 -8.49
CA PRO A 66 -22.51 24.73 -9.45
C PRO A 66 -22.04 26.08 -8.92
N LEU A 67 -22.01 26.25 -7.59
CA LEU A 67 -21.49 27.46 -6.95
C LEU A 67 -20.06 27.80 -7.42
N LEU A 68 -19.22 26.79 -7.71
CA LEU A 68 -17.89 27.01 -8.25
C LEU A 68 -17.94 27.60 -9.66
N ALA A 69 -18.82 27.09 -10.53
CA ALA A 69 -19.01 27.66 -11.87
C ALA A 69 -19.51 29.11 -11.78
N TRP A 70 -20.41 29.41 -10.84
CA TRP A 70 -20.92 30.76 -10.60
C TRP A 70 -19.83 31.74 -10.14
N ILE A 71 -18.92 31.30 -9.24
CA ILE A 71 -17.76 32.10 -8.81
C ILE A 71 -16.89 32.47 -10.02
N LEU A 72 -16.82 31.60 -11.04
CA LEU A 72 -15.95 31.76 -12.21
C LEU A 72 -16.61 32.46 -13.40
N LEU A 73 -17.88 32.87 -13.30
CA LEU A 73 -18.61 33.58 -14.35
C LEU A 73 -17.86 34.78 -14.93
N PRO A 74 -17.20 35.66 -14.15
CA PRO A 74 -16.44 36.77 -14.72
C PRO A 74 -15.31 36.33 -15.66
N GLY A 75 -14.82 35.09 -15.52
CA GLY A 75 -13.80 34.53 -16.38
C GLY A 75 -14.26 34.23 -17.81
N THR A 76 -15.57 34.23 -18.08
CA THR A 76 -16.12 33.98 -19.42
C THR A 76 -16.19 35.24 -20.29
N LEU A 77 -15.83 36.41 -19.74
CA LEU A 77 -15.92 37.72 -20.41
C LEU A 77 -14.79 37.99 -21.44
N GLY A 78 -13.86 37.04 -21.63
CA GLY A 78 -12.79 37.10 -22.63
C GLY A 78 -11.56 37.95 -22.24
N GLY A 79 -10.43 37.74 -22.93
CA GLY A 79 -9.18 38.49 -22.73
C GLY A 79 -8.36 38.05 -21.49
N LEU A 80 -7.73 39.00 -20.78
CA LEU A 80 -6.98 38.75 -19.52
C LEU A 80 -7.84 38.10 -18.40
N TRP A 81 -9.15 38.13 -18.56
CA TRP A 81 -10.11 37.49 -17.65
C TRP A 81 -10.17 35.97 -17.81
N GLU A 82 -9.57 35.36 -18.84
CA GLU A 82 -9.50 33.89 -18.99
C GLU A 82 -8.81 33.21 -17.78
N HIS A 83 -7.86 33.90 -17.15
CA HIS A 83 -7.17 33.44 -15.96
C HIS A 83 -7.77 33.95 -14.65
N TYR A 84 -8.96 34.56 -14.70
CA TYR A 84 -9.67 35.09 -13.53
C TYR A 84 -9.81 34.05 -12.41
N GLY A 85 -10.16 32.81 -12.75
CA GLY A 85 -10.31 31.75 -11.75
C GLY A 85 -9.02 31.45 -11.00
N LYS A 86 -7.88 31.39 -11.70
CA LYS A 86 -6.56 31.23 -11.05
C LYS A 86 -6.26 32.39 -10.12
N ALA A 87 -6.61 33.62 -10.50
CA ALA A 87 -6.44 34.79 -9.63
C ALA A 87 -7.32 34.71 -8.38
N VAL A 88 -8.58 34.25 -8.51
CA VAL A 88 -9.47 34.00 -7.36
C VAL A 88 -8.88 32.94 -6.43
N PHE A 89 -8.35 31.84 -6.98
CA PHE A 89 -7.76 30.76 -6.17
C PHE A 89 -6.48 31.20 -5.46
N ILE A 90 -5.61 31.95 -6.13
CA ILE A 90 -4.43 32.60 -5.53
C ILE A 90 -4.84 33.55 -4.40
N LEU A 91 -5.90 34.35 -4.59
CA LEU A 91 -6.40 35.26 -3.58
C LEU A 91 -6.92 34.51 -2.35
N CYS A 92 -7.72 33.46 -2.54
CA CYS A 92 -8.23 32.62 -1.45
C CYS A 92 -7.09 31.91 -0.69
N ASP A 93 -6.06 31.44 -1.38
CA ASP A 93 -4.87 30.86 -0.77
C ASP A 93 -4.10 31.89 0.09
N MET A 94 -3.88 33.10 -0.44
CA MET A 94 -3.24 34.18 0.31
C MET A 94 -4.07 34.60 1.54
N LEU A 95 -5.39 34.70 1.38
CA LEU A 95 -6.31 34.98 2.50
C LEU A 95 -6.24 33.87 3.56
N THR A 96 -6.17 32.61 3.14
CA THR A 96 -5.95 31.46 4.03
C THR A 96 -4.67 31.62 4.85
N GLY A 97 -3.56 31.99 4.19
CA GLY A 97 -2.30 32.27 4.87
C GLY A 97 -2.39 33.41 5.90
N ILE A 98 -3.14 34.48 5.59
CA ILE A 98 -3.38 35.60 6.52
C ILE A 98 -4.22 35.15 7.72
N LEU A 99 -5.26 34.32 7.50
CA LEU A 99 -6.08 33.77 8.57
C LEU A 99 -5.27 32.84 9.49
N ILE A 100 -4.37 32.03 8.93
CA ILE A 100 -3.42 31.22 9.70
C ILE A 100 -2.53 32.11 10.57
N ILE A 101 -1.97 33.21 10.02
CA ILE A 101 -1.16 34.16 10.80
C ILE A 101 -1.97 34.74 11.97
N LYS A 102 -3.21 35.18 11.74
CA LYS A 102 -4.09 35.71 12.79
C LYS A 102 -4.36 34.68 13.88
N SER A 103 -4.61 33.42 13.49
CA SER A 103 -4.77 32.32 14.44
C SER A 103 -3.50 32.08 15.26
N LEU A 104 -2.33 32.06 14.61
CA LEU A 104 -1.03 31.82 15.27
C LEU A 104 -0.63 32.95 16.23
N GLN A 105 -0.97 34.21 15.92
CA GLN A 105 -0.68 35.35 16.78
C GLN A 105 -1.32 35.24 18.17
N ARG A 106 -2.43 34.51 18.30
CA ARG A 106 -3.07 34.25 19.61
C ARG A 106 -2.34 33.20 20.44
N GLU A 107 -1.62 32.31 19.78
CA GLU A 107 -1.00 31.14 20.43
C GLU A 107 0.51 31.28 20.62
N VAL A 108 1.17 32.07 19.76
CA VAL A 108 2.62 32.22 19.73
C VAL A 108 3.01 33.59 20.28
N ILE A 109 3.56 33.60 21.50
CA ILE A 109 4.17 34.78 22.10
C ILE A 109 5.64 34.86 21.65
N PRO A 110 6.08 35.93 20.96
CA PRO A 110 7.48 36.10 20.59
C PRO A 110 8.38 36.20 21.83
N ASP A 111 9.46 35.42 21.88
CA ASP A 111 10.45 35.53 22.95
C ASP A 111 11.44 36.65 22.62
N THR A 112 11.29 37.79 23.29
CA THR A 112 12.11 38.99 23.08
C THR A 112 13.40 38.99 23.91
N ARG A 113 13.67 37.94 24.70
CA ARG A 113 14.85 37.90 25.57
C ARG A 113 16.17 37.87 24.77
N PRO A 114 17.24 38.50 25.27
CA PRO A 114 18.57 38.48 24.64
C PRO A 114 19.16 37.06 24.48
N SER A 115 18.78 36.13 25.35
CA SER A 115 19.19 34.72 25.33
C SER A 115 18.34 33.83 24.42
N ALA A 116 17.24 34.34 23.84
CA ALA A 116 16.36 33.55 22.98
C ALA A 116 17.04 33.20 21.64
N THR A 117 16.91 31.93 21.25
CA THR A 117 17.44 31.42 19.97
C THR A 117 16.74 32.08 18.77
N PHE A 118 17.38 32.03 17.60
CA PHE A 118 16.80 32.54 16.34
C PHE A 118 15.40 32.00 16.06
N PHE A 119 15.17 30.71 16.31
CA PHE A 119 13.87 30.06 16.12
C PHE A 119 12.81 30.55 17.11
N GLN A 120 13.18 30.79 18.36
CA GLN A 120 12.24 31.31 19.38
C GLN A 120 11.79 32.73 19.06
N ARG A 121 12.72 33.59 18.62
CA ARG A 121 12.42 34.96 18.19
C ARG A 121 11.55 35.02 16.95
N ASN A 122 11.82 34.15 15.97
CA ASN A 122 11.16 34.13 14.67
C ASN A 122 10.10 33.03 14.55
N LYS A 123 9.57 32.51 15.68
CA LYS A 123 8.65 31.36 15.67
C LYS A 123 7.40 31.64 14.83
N LEU A 124 6.79 32.81 14.99
CA LEU A 124 5.59 33.21 14.24
C LEU A 124 5.83 33.26 12.71
N PRO A 125 6.80 34.03 12.18
CA PRO A 125 7.05 34.07 10.73
C PRO A 125 7.51 32.72 10.16
N ILE A 126 8.26 31.91 10.92
CA ILE A 126 8.68 30.57 10.49
C ILE A 126 7.47 29.64 10.34
N LEU A 127 6.56 29.61 11.32
CA LEU A 127 5.34 28.80 11.24
C LEU A 127 4.42 29.28 10.11
N SER A 128 4.36 30.59 9.88
CA SER A 128 3.56 31.18 8.80
C SER A 128 4.10 30.80 7.41
N ALA A 129 5.42 30.65 7.28
CA ALA A 129 6.06 30.23 6.05
C ALA A 129 5.69 28.80 5.62
N ILE A 130 5.29 27.92 6.55
CA ILE A 130 4.90 26.53 6.26
C ILE A 130 3.68 26.44 5.33
N TRP A 131 2.82 27.46 5.31
CA TRP A 131 1.74 27.58 4.33
C TRP A 131 2.12 28.54 3.19
N ILE A 132 2.52 29.76 3.54
CA ILE A 132 2.68 30.85 2.55
C ILE A 132 3.83 30.59 1.57
N LEU A 133 4.94 30.00 2.03
CA LEU A 133 6.13 29.74 1.21
C LEU A 133 6.24 28.27 0.79
N ASN A 134 5.19 27.47 0.98
CA ASN A 134 5.20 26.05 0.65
C ASN A 134 5.06 25.85 -0.87
N PRO A 135 6.04 25.23 -1.55
CA PRO A 135 6.00 25.00 -2.99
C PRO A 135 4.75 24.23 -3.45
N MET A 136 4.29 23.24 -2.67
CA MET A 136 3.09 22.47 -3.00
C MET A 136 1.84 23.35 -2.98
N VAL A 137 1.67 24.18 -1.95
CA VAL A 137 0.53 25.09 -1.82
C VAL A 137 0.52 26.13 -2.94
N ILE A 138 1.68 26.75 -3.20
CA ILE A 138 1.87 27.72 -4.29
C ILE A 138 1.53 27.09 -5.64
N THR A 139 2.03 25.89 -5.90
CA THR A 139 1.81 25.18 -7.17
C THR A 139 0.33 24.85 -7.34
N ILE A 140 -0.33 24.28 -6.32
CA ILE A 140 -1.75 23.88 -6.42
C ILE A 140 -2.66 25.09 -6.71
N SER A 141 -2.44 26.23 -6.05
CA SER A 141 -3.26 27.43 -6.28
C SER A 141 -3.00 28.05 -7.66
N THR A 142 -1.73 28.17 -8.07
CA THR A 142 -1.36 28.76 -9.37
C THR A 142 -1.69 27.86 -10.56
N ARG A 143 -1.74 26.54 -10.39
CA ARG A 143 -2.20 25.57 -11.41
C ARG A 143 -3.71 25.65 -11.67
N GLY A 144 -4.48 26.26 -10.78
CA GLY A 144 -5.93 26.48 -10.96
C GLY A 144 -6.82 25.53 -10.18
N SER A 145 -6.38 25.02 -9.01
CA SER A 145 -7.21 24.14 -8.18
C SER A 145 -8.18 24.91 -7.30
N SER A 146 -9.44 24.47 -7.24
CA SER A 146 -10.49 25.07 -6.39
C SER A 146 -10.30 24.80 -4.89
N GLU A 147 -9.37 23.93 -4.49
CA GLU A 147 -9.16 23.58 -3.08
C GLU A 147 -8.72 24.80 -2.22
N SER A 148 -8.15 25.83 -2.85
CA SER A 148 -7.82 27.09 -2.18
C SER A 148 -9.06 27.83 -1.68
N VAL A 149 -10.19 27.77 -2.41
CA VAL A 149 -11.47 28.36 -1.98
C VAL A 149 -11.98 27.63 -0.75
N LEU A 150 -11.98 26.30 -0.79
CA LEU A 150 -12.41 25.44 0.31
C LEU A 150 -11.58 25.66 1.58
N SER A 151 -10.25 25.71 1.43
CA SER A 151 -9.31 26.01 2.51
C SER A 151 -9.60 27.36 3.17
N CYS A 152 -9.94 28.37 2.35
CA CYS A 152 -10.31 29.68 2.82
C CYS A 152 -11.63 29.67 3.61
N LEU A 153 -12.67 28.99 3.11
CA LEU A 153 -13.96 28.86 3.80
C LEU A 153 -13.81 28.18 5.17
N ILE A 154 -13.02 27.10 5.24
CA ILE A 154 -12.74 26.38 6.48
C ILE A 154 -11.99 27.29 7.47
N MET A 155 -10.94 27.97 7.02
CA MET A 155 -10.19 28.86 7.90
C MET A 155 -10.99 30.08 8.35
N LEU A 156 -11.92 30.60 7.54
CA LEU A 156 -12.90 31.60 7.98
C LEU A 156 -13.80 31.05 9.07
N ALA A 157 -14.29 29.81 8.94
CA ALA A 157 -15.11 29.17 9.96
C ALA A 157 -14.35 29.03 11.28
N ILE A 158 -13.11 28.53 11.24
CA ILE A 158 -12.30 28.32 12.45
C ILE A 158 -11.86 29.65 13.09
N GLU A 159 -11.46 30.64 12.29
CA GLU A 159 -11.05 31.94 12.80
C GLU A 159 -12.21 32.66 13.51
N ASN A 160 -13.41 32.64 12.93
CA ASN A 160 -14.62 33.16 13.58
C ASN A 160 -14.98 32.39 14.86
N LEU A 161 -14.79 31.06 14.87
CA LEU A 161 -14.99 30.24 16.06
C LEU A 161 -14.04 30.64 17.20
N MET A 162 -12.77 30.87 16.86
CA MET A 162 -11.75 31.30 17.81
C MET A 162 -12.01 32.71 18.36
N GLN A 163 -12.65 33.58 17.57
CA GLN A 163 -13.12 34.90 18.00
C GLN A 163 -14.42 34.86 18.81
N GLY A 164 -15.06 33.68 18.95
CA GLY A 164 -16.35 33.53 19.64
C GLY A 164 -17.57 33.91 18.80
N GLN A 165 -17.40 34.23 17.52
CA GLN A 165 -18.48 34.54 16.59
C GLN A 165 -19.12 33.25 16.05
N LEU A 166 -19.90 32.59 16.91
CA LEU A 166 -20.49 31.26 16.61
C LEU A 166 -21.37 31.26 15.36
N PHE A 167 -22.18 32.30 15.16
CA PHE A 167 -23.09 32.41 14.01
C PHE A 167 -22.31 32.43 12.69
N MET A 168 -21.37 33.38 12.55
CA MET A 168 -20.56 33.49 11.33
C MET A 168 -19.71 32.25 11.09
N SER A 169 -19.14 31.67 12.15
CA SER A 169 -18.41 30.40 12.05
C SER A 169 -19.27 29.27 11.49
N ALA A 170 -20.50 29.12 11.99
CA ALA A 170 -21.44 28.09 11.56
C ALA A 170 -21.89 28.27 10.10
N VAL A 171 -22.09 29.52 9.66
CA VAL A 171 -22.40 29.85 8.26
C VAL A 171 -21.26 29.46 7.34
N TRP A 172 -20.02 29.86 7.65
CA TRP A 172 -18.85 29.50 6.84
C TRP A 172 -18.61 28.00 6.79
N LEU A 173 -18.83 27.29 7.91
CA LEU A 173 -18.76 25.83 7.93
C LEU A 173 -19.83 25.22 7.01
N GLY A 174 -21.08 25.68 7.08
CA GLY A 174 -22.16 25.22 6.20
C GLY A 174 -21.85 25.43 4.72
N LEU A 175 -21.31 26.60 4.36
CA LEU A 175 -20.84 26.90 3.00
C LEU A 175 -19.69 25.99 2.56
N SER A 176 -18.74 25.69 3.46
CA SER A 176 -17.66 24.75 3.14
C SER A 176 -18.17 23.33 2.89
N ILE A 177 -19.18 22.87 3.64
CA ILE A 177 -19.81 21.56 3.49
C ILE A 177 -20.60 21.48 2.17
N HIS A 178 -21.26 22.57 1.78
CA HIS A 178 -21.88 22.67 0.47
C HIS A 178 -20.84 22.55 -0.65
N PHE A 179 -19.72 23.27 -0.51
CA PHE A 179 -18.65 23.28 -1.51
C PHE A 179 -18.00 21.89 -1.70
N LYS A 180 -17.73 21.18 -0.60
CA LYS A 180 -17.41 19.74 -0.56
C LYS A 180 -17.91 19.14 0.73
N ILE A 181 -18.37 17.89 0.72
CA ILE A 181 -19.00 17.29 1.89
C ILE A 181 -18.06 17.03 3.07
N TYR A 182 -16.76 16.85 2.84
CA TYR A 182 -15.82 16.37 3.87
C TYR A 182 -15.67 17.24 5.14
N PRO A 183 -15.79 18.60 5.13
CA PRO A 183 -15.68 19.42 6.33
C PRO A 183 -16.76 19.10 7.37
N VAL A 184 -17.78 18.30 7.03
CA VAL A 184 -18.77 17.78 7.98
C VAL A 184 -18.10 17.06 9.16
N ILE A 185 -16.93 16.44 8.95
CA ILE A 185 -16.20 15.75 10.03
C ILE A 185 -15.79 16.71 11.16
N PHE A 186 -15.63 18.00 10.89
CA PHE A 186 -15.22 18.97 11.91
C PHE A 186 -16.31 19.29 12.92
N LEU A 187 -17.58 19.01 12.58
CA LEU A 187 -18.73 19.34 13.41
C LEU A 187 -18.67 18.65 14.80
N PRO A 188 -18.45 17.32 14.92
CA PRO A 188 -18.21 16.68 16.21
C PRO A 188 -17.07 17.31 17.04
N ALA A 189 -15.93 17.64 16.41
CA ALA A 189 -14.78 18.21 17.11
C ALA A 189 -15.10 19.62 17.64
N ILE A 190 -15.74 20.46 16.83
CA ILE A 190 -16.15 21.81 17.22
C ILE A 190 -17.19 21.76 18.34
N MET A 191 -18.21 20.90 18.21
CA MET A 191 -19.24 20.74 19.23
C MET A 191 -18.67 20.28 20.57
N LEU A 192 -17.76 19.30 20.56
CA LEU A 192 -17.08 18.84 21.79
C LEU A 192 -16.20 19.92 22.42
N HIS A 193 -15.53 20.74 21.60
CA HIS A 193 -14.75 21.89 22.08
C HIS A 193 -15.64 22.98 22.71
N LEU A 194 -16.83 23.21 22.16
CA LEU A 194 -17.81 24.15 22.73
C LEU A 194 -18.39 23.66 24.07
N VAL A 195 -18.63 22.34 24.23
CA VAL A 195 -19.02 21.75 25.53
C VAL A 195 -17.98 22.02 26.61
N ALA A 196 -16.69 21.92 26.29
CA ALA A 196 -15.63 22.19 27.27
C ALA A 196 -15.63 23.63 27.79
N LYS A 197 -16.18 24.59 27.02
CA LYS A 197 -16.22 26.01 27.38
C LYS A 197 -17.55 26.46 27.99
N ARG A 198 -18.65 25.72 27.79
CA ARG A 198 -19.99 26.07 28.30
C ARG A 198 -20.69 24.83 28.87
N PRO A 199 -21.11 24.87 30.15
CA PRO A 199 -21.76 23.71 30.78
C PRO A 199 -23.08 23.34 30.10
N SER A 200 -23.43 22.05 30.14
CA SER A 200 -24.66 21.49 29.57
C SER A 200 -25.91 22.05 30.25
N LEU A 201 -27.03 22.13 29.52
CA LEU A 201 -28.32 22.55 30.07
C LEU A 201 -28.87 21.54 31.09
N ILE A 202 -28.51 20.25 30.95
CA ILE A 202 -28.86 19.18 31.87
C ILE A 202 -27.69 19.00 32.86
N ARG A 203 -27.87 19.49 34.10
CA ARG A 203 -26.82 19.54 35.13
C ARG A 203 -26.44 18.17 35.72
N GLY A 204 -27.28 17.14 35.58
CA GLY A 204 -27.08 15.81 36.20
C GLY A 204 -26.32 14.76 35.37
N LEU A 205 -26.09 15.00 34.07
CA LEU A 205 -25.52 14.03 33.13
C LEU A 205 -24.39 14.62 32.26
N SER A 206 -23.77 15.71 32.73
CA SER A 206 -22.74 16.49 32.02
C SER A 206 -21.48 15.69 31.63
N ASN A 207 -21.24 14.56 32.28
CA ASN A 207 -20.09 13.68 32.02
C ASN A 207 -20.32 12.67 30.88
N VAL A 208 -21.54 12.53 30.37
CA VAL A 208 -21.80 11.63 29.22
C VAL A 208 -21.49 12.36 27.91
N PRO A 209 -20.59 11.82 27.06
CA PRO A 209 -20.05 12.54 25.90
C PRO A 209 -21.09 12.93 24.84
N VAL A 210 -22.29 12.33 24.84
CA VAL A 210 -23.37 12.63 23.89
C VAL A 210 -24.44 13.54 24.51
N ILE A 211 -24.79 13.35 25.79
CA ILE A 211 -25.82 14.17 26.47
C ILE A 211 -25.30 15.59 26.75
N GLY A 212 -23.99 15.74 26.95
CA GLY A 212 -23.33 17.05 27.08
C GLY A 212 -23.44 17.95 25.84
N TRP A 213 -23.84 17.41 24.67
CA TRP A 213 -23.97 18.18 23.43
C TRP A 213 -25.16 19.14 23.45
N ILE A 214 -26.13 18.92 24.33
CA ILE A 214 -27.33 19.75 24.46
C ILE A 214 -26.98 21.01 25.28
N ASN A 215 -26.43 22.01 24.60
CA ASN A 215 -26.25 23.36 25.13
C ASN A 215 -26.61 24.40 24.06
N SER A 216 -26.91 25.62 24.48
CA SER A 216 -27.38 26.69 23.58
C SER A 216 -26.37 27.03 22.48
N ALA A 217 -25.07 26.95 22.76
CA ALA A 217 -24.03 27.21 21.76
C ALA A 217 -23.96 26.12 20.69
N ASN A 218 -24.04 24.85 21.09
CA ASN A 218 -24.04 23.70 20.17
C ASN A 218 -25.32 23.63 19.34
N MET A 219 -26.48 23.90 19.94
CA MET A 219 -27.74 23.94 19.20
C MET A 219 -27.74 25.08 18.19
N LEU A 220 -27.30 26.29 18.59
CA LEU A 220 -27.14 27.41 17.67
C LEU A 220 -26.18 27.05 16.53
N TYR A 221 -25.00 26.52 16.86
CA TYR A 221 -23.98 26.16 15.87
C TYR A 221 -24.51 25.12 14.89
N PHE A 222 -25.12 24.05 15.39
CA PHE A 222 -25.69 22.98 14.59
C PHE A 222 -26.81 23.47 13.67
N VAL A 223 -27.78 24.21 14.21
CA VAL A 223 -28.92 24.72 13.45
C VAL A 223 -28.47 25.71 12.38
N VAL A 224 -27.57 26.65 12.70
CA VAL A 224 -27.09 27.63 11.73
C VAL A 224 -26.28 26.96 10.62
N THR A 225 -25.42 25.98 10.94
CA THR A 225 -24.70 25.20 9.93
C THR A 225 -25.67 24.42 9.04
N LEU A 226 -26.69 23.78 9.63
CA LEU A 226 -27.70 23.04 8.88
C LEU A 226 -28.53 23.96 7.97
N VAL A 227 -28.95 25.13 8.45
CA VAL A 227 -29.70 26.12 7.67
C VAL A 227 -28.86 26.66 6.52
N ALA A 228 -27.60 27.02 6.76
CA ALA A 228 -26.70 27.51 5.71
C ALA A 228 -26.48 26.45 4.61
N LEU A 229 -26.29 25.18 5.01
CA LEU A 229 -26.16 24.05 4.08
C LEU A 229 -27.47 23.78 3.33
N ALA A 230 -28.61 23.77 4.03
CA ALA A 230 -29.91 23.51 3.44
C ALA A 230 -30.30 24.61 2.45
N LEU A 231 -30.08 25.88 2.79
CA LEU A 231 -30.38 27.01 1.92
C LEU A 231 -29.56 26.96 0.62
N THR A 232 -28.25 26.73 0.74
CA THR A 232 -27.38 26.64 -0.46
C THR A 232 -27.69 25.43 -1.32
N ASN A 233 -27.93 24.27 -0.73
CA ASN A 233 -28.35 23.07 -1.45
C ASN A 233 -29.72 23.24 -2.11
N PHE A 234 -30.68 23.83 -1.40
CA PHE A 234 -32.02 24.10 -1.94
C PHE A 234 -31.94 25.03 -3.14
N THR A 235 -31.16 26.11 -3.05
CA THR A 235 -30.95 27.04 -4.18
C THR A 235 -30.35 26.32 -5.39
N MET A 236 -29.29 25.52 -5.21
CA MET A 236 -28.66 24.81 -6.33
C MET A 236 -29.56 23.70 -6.90
N TYR A 237 -30.32 23.01 -6.06
CA TYR A 237 -31.31 22.02 -6.49
C TYR A 237 -32.47 22.67 -7.24
N HIS A 238 -32.90 23.87 -6.84
CA HIS A 238 -33.93 24.62 -7.54
C HIS A 238 -33.51 24.98 -8.97
N PHE A 239 -32.24 25.32 -9.19
CA PHE A 239 -31.72 25.64 -10.53
C PHE A 239 -31.42 24.40 -11.39
N TYR A 240 -30.89 23.32 -10.81
CA TYR A 240 -30.32 22.20 -11.59
C TYR A 240 -30.94 20.82 -11.29
N GLY A 241 -31.89 20.74 -10.37
CA GLY A 241 -32.61 19.51 -10.04
C GLY A 241 -31.71 18.36 -9.58
N TYR A 242 -32.05 17.15 -10.03
CA TYR A 242 -31.34 15.93 -9.64
C TYR A 242 -29.90 15.85 -10.15
N GLU A 243 -29.56 16.51 -11.26
CA GLU A 243 -28.20 16.54 -11.80
C GLU A 243 -27.20 17.06 -10.75
N PHE A 244 -27.58 18.13 -10.04
CA PHE A 244 -26.80 18.67 -8.94
C PHE A 244 -26.53 17.63 -7.84
N LEU A 245 -27.60 17.00 -7.34
CA LEU A 245 -27.49 16.02 -6.26
C LEU A 245 -26.61 14.83 -6.68
N TYR A 246 -26.80 14.36 -7.91
CA TYR A 246 -26.05 13.23 -8.45
C TYR A 246 -24.57 13.56 -8.59
N HIS A 247 -24.22 14.62 -9.33
CA HIS A 247 -22.83 14.92 -9.67
C HIS A 247 -22.03 15.53 -8.51
N SER A 248 -22.65 16.33 -7.63
CA SER A 248 -21.94 16.95 -6.50
C SER A 248 -21.79 16.02 -5.29
N TYR A 249 -22.70 15.06 -5.08
CA TYR A 249 -22.69 14.20 -3.90
C TYR A 249 -22.71 12.70 -4.20
N ILE A 250 -23.76 12.20 -4.87
CA ILE A 250 -24.00 10.75 -5.00
C ILE A 250 -22.87 10.06 -5.79
N TYR A 251 -22.39 10.68 -6.87
CA TYR A 251 -21.33 10.16 -7.72
C TYR A 251 -20.05 9.82 -6.93
N HIS A 252 -19.71 10.59 -5.90
CA HIS A 252 -18.50 10.36 -5.11
C HIS A 252 -18.59 9.12 -4.22
N LEU A 253 -19.80 8.64 -3.91
CA LEU A 253 -20.01 7.39 -3.17
C LEU A 253 -19.64 6.16 -4.02
N THR A 254 -19.94 6.20 -5.33
CA THR A 254 -19.68 5.09 -6.27
C THR A 254 -18.39 5.24 -7.06
N ARG A 255 -17.74 6.42 -7.03
CA ARG A 255 -16.51 6.67 -7.77
C ARG A 255 -15.40 5.68 -7.38
N LEU A 256 -14.81 5.07 -8.41
CA LEU A 256 -13.61 4.25 -8.37
C LEU A 256 -12.54 4.94 -9.21
N ASP A 257 -11.48 5.43 -8.57
CA ASP A 257 -10.33 5.99 -9.28
C ASP A 257 -9.10 5.13 -8.96
N HIS A 258 -8.62 4.42 -9.97
CA HIS A 258 -7.50 3.49 -9.88
C HIS A 258 -6.21 4.08 -10.46
N ARG A 259 -6.32 5.20 -11.19
CA ARG A 259 -5.18 5.91 -11.78
C ARG A 259 -4.73 6.99 -10.82
N HIS A 260 -3.42 7.23 -10.78
CA HIS A 260 -2.82 8.29 -10.00
C HIS A 260 -3.34 8.39 -8.53
N ASN A 261 -3.64 7.26 -7.88
CA ASN A 261 -4.27 7.23 -6.56
C ASN A 261 -3.26 6.91 -5.44
N PHE A 262 -3.02 7.89 -4.55
CA PHE A 262 -2.13 7.74 -3.39
C PHE A 262 -2.74 6.91 -2.24
N SER A 263 -3.95 6.38 -2.42
CA SER A 263 -4.64 5.60 -1.40
C SER A 263 -3.87 4.34 -1.02
N LEU A 264 -3.93 3.99 0.27
CA LEU A 264 -3.50 2.68 0.78
C LEU A 264 -4.19 1.51 0.06
N TYR A 265 -5.36 1.77 -0.53
CA TYR A 265 -6.16 0.78 -1.24
C TYR A 265 -5.85 0.70 -2.74
N ASN A 266 -4.89 1.48 -3.26
CA ASN A 266 -4.65 1.62 -4.71
C ASN A 266 -4.44 0.26 -5.41
N THR A 267 -3.52 -0.58 -4.93
CA THR A 267 -3.24 -1.90 -5.53
C THR A 267 -4.47 -2.81 -5.53
N ALA A 268 -5.24 -2.79 -4.46
CA ALA A 268 -6.45 -3.61 -4.34
C ALA A 268 -7.59 -3.10 -5.24
N LEU A 269 -7.70 -1.77 -5.43
CA LEU A 269 -8.64 -1.16 -6.38
C LEU A 269 -8.24 -1.42 -7.83
N GLN A 270 -6.94 -1.40 -8.14
CA GLN A 270 -6.41 -1.77 -9.45
C GLN A 270 -6.66 -3.25 -9.77
N ALA A 271 -6.41 -4.16 -8.80
CA ALA A 271 -6.72 -5.58 -8.95
C ALA A 271 -8.22 -5.83 -9.20
N LYS A 272 -9.10 -5.09 -8.50
CA LYS A 272 -10.55 -5.13 -8.75
C LYS A 272 -10.90 -4.64 -10.16
N ALA A 273 -10.35 -3.51 -10.60
CA ALA A 273 -10.61 -2.98 -11.94
C ALA A 273 -10.11 -3.94 -13.05
N ALA A 274 -8.97 -4.62 -12.83
CA ALA A 274 -8.47 -5.64 -13.74
C ALA A 274 -9.38 -6.89 -13.78
N LYS A 275 -9.95 -7.27 -12.63
CA LYS A 275 -10.88 -8.42 -12.53
C LYS A 275 -12.12 -8.24 -13.40
N ASP A 276 -12.71 -7.03 -13.46
CA ASP A 276 -13.86 -6.75 -14.33
C ASP A 276 -13.56 -7.00 -15.81
N TYR A 277 -12.28 -6.99 -16.20
CA TYR A 277 -11.80 -7.32 -17.54
C TYR A 277 -11.49 -8.81 -17.77
N LEU A 278 -11.26 -9.59 -16.69
CA LEU A 278 -10.84 -10.99 -16.75
C LEU A 278 -12.02 -11.99 -16.70
N ILE A 279 -13.22 -11.55 -16.32
CA ILE A 279 -14.39 -12.43 -16.19
C ILE A 279 -15.03 -12.69 -17.57
N ASN A 280 -14.40 -13.60 -18.30
CA ASN A 280 -15.02 -14.46 -19.32
C ASN A 280 -14.71 -15.93 -19.00
N LYS A 281 -14.83 -16.36 -17.74
CA LYS A 281 -14.80 -17.78 -17.36
C LYS A 281 -15.73 -18.07 -16.17
N PRO A 282 -16.42 -19.24 -16.15
CA PRO A 282 -17.47 -19.52 -15.19
C PRO A 282 -16.98 -20.22 -13.90
N GLU A 283 -17.76 -19.95 -12.85
CA GLU A 283 -18.09 -20.76 -11.66
C GLU A 283 -16.96 -21.45 -10.88
N GLY A 284 -16.46 -20.72 -9.87
CA GLY A 284 -15.80 -21.26 -8.68
C GLY A 284 -15.98 -20.27 -7.51
N ILE A 285 -16.11 -20.77 -6.27
CA ILE A 285 -16.28 -19.92 -5.08
C ILE A 285 -15.04 -19.07 -4.91
N ASP A 286 -15.19 -17.79 -5.19
CA ASP A 286 -14.09 -16.87 -5.33
C ASP A 286 -13.81 -16.19 -3.97
N VAL A 287 -12.91 -16.77 -3.18
CA VAL A 287 -12.45 -16.20 -1.90
C VAL A 287 -11.88 -14.78 -2.11
N ILE A 288 -11.33 -14.51 -3.29
CA ILE A 288 -10.87 -13.18 -3.72
C ILE A 288 -12.08 -12.25 -3.92
N SER A 289 -13.21 -12.73 -4.44
CA SER A 289 -14.48 -11.98 -4.47
C SER A 289 -15.00 -11.60 -3.07
N LEU A 290 -14.83 -12.48 -2.09
CA LEU A 290 -15.28 -12.22 -0.72
C LEU A 290 -14.42 -11.17 -0.02
N VAL A 291 -13.09 -11.22 -0.22
CA VAL A 291 -12.13 -10.30 0.40
C VAL A 291 -12.07 -8.95 -0.32
N PHE A 292 -12.11 -8.92 -1.66
CA PHE A 292 -11.91 -7.71 -2.46
C PHE A 292 -13.20 -7.07 -2.99
N GLY A 293 -14.34 -7.79 -2.98
CA GLY A 293 -15.60 -7.30 -3.58
C GLY A 293 -16.14 -6.01 -2.94
N ASN A 294 -15.94 -5.84 -1.63
CA ASN A 294 -16.48 -4.72 -0.85
C ASN A 294 -15.43 -3.75 -0.31
N ILE A 295 -14.20 -3.75 -0.84
CA ILE A 295 -13.11 -2.95 -0.26
C ILE A 295 -13.42 -1.45 -0.19
N GLU A 296 -14.20 -0.91 -1.13
CA GLU A 296 -14.65 0.48 -1.14
C GLU A 296 -15.54 0.83 0.07
N LYS A 297 -16.42 -0.10 0.47
CA LYS A 297 -17.31 0.07 1.62
C LYS A 297 -16.53 -0.14 2.92
N ILE A 298 -15.58 -1.07 2.92
CA ILE A 298 -14.72 -1.37 4.08
C ILE A 298 -13.77 -0.20 4.35
N ALA A 299 -13.19 0.42 3.32
CA ALA A 299 -12.29 1.58 3.45
C ALA A 299 -12.95 2.76 4.19
N PHE A 300 -14.27 2.91 4.06
CA PHE A 300 -15.04 3.96 4.71
C PHE A 300 -15.17 3.78 6.23
N VAL A 301 -15.10 2.54 6.73
CA VAL A 301 -15.26 2.22 8.15
C VAL A 301 -14.14 2.82 9.01
N PRO A 302 -12.84 2.52 8.81
CA PRO A 302 -11.78 3.13 9.60
C PRO A 302 -11.73 4.64 9.38
N GLN A 303 -12.04 5.11 8.17
CA GLN A 303 -12.07 6.54 7.85
C GLN A 303 -13.08 7.29 8.73
N LEU A 304 -14.36 6.90 8.73
CA LEU A 304 -15.39 7.57 9.54
C LEU A 304 -15.22 7.31 11.04
N LEU A 305 -14.87 6.09 11.44
CA LEU A 305 -14.74 5.74 12.86
C LEU A 305 -13.61 6.55 13.52
N LEU A 306 -12.43 6.58 12.89
CA LEU A 306 -11.28 7.27 13.44
C LEU A 306 -11.46 8.79 13.35
N SER A 307 -11.77 9.31 12.16
CA SER A 307 -11.86 10.77 11.96
C SER A 307 -13.14 11.37 12.52
N GLY A 308 -14.28 10.69 12.44
CA GLY A 308 -15.58 11.24 12.88
C GLY A 308 -15.85 11.10 14.38
N ILE A 309 -15.29 10.08 15.04
CA ILE A 309 -15.65 9.73 16.42
C ILE A 309 -14.42 9.71 17.34
N ILE A 310 -13.46 8.81 17.10
CA ILE A 310 -12.38 8.54 18.06
C ILE A 310 -11.48 9.77 18.27
N ILE A 311 -11.01 10.38 17.18
CA ILE A 311 -10.10 11.54 17.25
C ILE A 311 -10.78 12.76 17.91
N PRO A 312 -12.01 13.17 17.50
CA PRO A 312 -12.75 14.22 18.18
C PRO A 312 -12.91 13.98 19.68
N VAL A 313 -13.32 12.79 20.10
CA VAL A 313 -13.51 12.46 21.52
C VAL A 313 -12.20 12.53 22.30
N ALA A 314 -11.10 12.05 21.71
CA ALA A 314 -9.80 12.01 22.38
C ALA A 314 -9.13 13.40 22.49
N LEU A 315 -9.21 14.23 21.45
CA LEU A 315 -8.35 15.41 21.30
C LEU A 315 -9.07 16.75 21.31
N ALA A 316 -10.35 16.82 20.95
CA ALA A 316 -11.04 18.10 20.71
C ALA A 316 -11.08 19.00 21.96
N ARG A 317 -11.20 18.42 23.16
CA ARG A 317 -11.22 19.16 24.43
C ARG A 317 -9.87 19.77 24.82
N GLN A 318 -8.76 19.20 24.33
CA GLN A 318 -7.42 19.63 24.72
C GLN A 318 -6.86 20.66 23.74
N ASN A 319 -6.96 20.40 22.43
CA ASN A 319 -6.40 21.27 21.40
C ASN A 319 -7.18 21.12 20.09
N LEU A 320 -8.10 22.05 19.83
CA LEU A 320 -8.93 22.04 18.62
C LEU A 320 -8.10 21.99 17.33
N MET A 321 -7.12 22.88 17.15
CA MET A 321 -6.30 22.88 15.92
C MET A 321 -5.51 21.59 15.72
N GLY A 322 -4.99 21.02 16.83
CA GLY A 322 -4.31 19.73 16.76
C GLY A 322 -5.27 18.57 16.46
N CYS A 323 -6.49 18.62 16.99
CA CYS A 323 -7.56 17.68 16.66
C CYS A 323 -7.91 17.75 15.18
N LEU A 324 -8.18 18.94 14.64
CA LEU A 324 -8.53 19.14 13.22
C LEU A 324 -7.40 18.68 12.29
N PHE A 325 -6.13 18.94 12.64
CA PHE A 325 -4.98 18.42 11.90
C PHE A 325 -4.96 16.90 11.83
N ILE A 326 -4.98 16.22 12.98
CA ILE A 326 -4.90 14.75 13.06
C ILE A 326 -6.14 14.10 12.44
N GLN A 327 -7.30 14.70 12.66
CA GLN A 327 -8.56 14.28 12.09
C GLN A 327 -8.54 14.31 10.56
N THR A 328 -8.09 15.42 9.97
CA THR A 328 -8.02 15.56 8.51
C THR A 328 -6.93 14.70 7.91
N LEU A 329 -5.78 14.59 8.56
CA LEU A 329 -4.70 13.69 8.13
C LEU A 329 -5.20 12.24 8.08
N THR A 330 -5.89 11.79 9.13
CA THR A 330 -6.47 10.44 9.21
C THR A 330 -7.57 10.25 8.16
N PHE A 331 -8.41 11.25 7.96
CA PHE A 331 -9.47 11.21 6.94
C PHE A 331 -8.89 11.06 5.54
N VAL A 332 -7.79 11.76 5.22
CA VAL A 332 -7.11 11.65 3.93
C VAL A 332 -6.42 10.29 3.81
N THR A 333 -5.64 9.85 4.81
CA THR A 333 -4.91 8.58 4.79
C THR A 333 -5.79 7.36 4.49
N PHE A 334 -6.98 7.30 5.09
CA PHE A 334 -7.92 6.18 4.89
C PHE A 334 -8.95 6.44 3.78
N ASN A 335 -8.78 7.49 2.97
CA ASN A 335 -9.67 7.70 1.84
C ASN A 335 -9.39 6.69 0.72
N LYS A 336 -10.45 6.18 0.09
CA LYS A 336 -10.35 5.29 -1.07
C LYS A 336 -9.73 5.95 -2.31
N VAL A 337 -9.87 7.26 -2.45
CA VAL A 337 -9.29 8.03 -3.56
C VAL A 337 -8.54 9.22 -2.97
N ILE A 338 -7.24 9.28 -3.21
CA ILE A 338 -6.37 10.37 -2.76
C ILE A 338 -5.63 10.93 -3.97
N THR A 339 -5.89 12.19 -4.28
CA THR A 339 -5.06 12.98 -5.20
C THR A 339 -4.12 13.89 -4.40
N SER A 340 -3.05 14.37 -5.03
CA SER A 340 -2.06 15.26 -4.38
C SER A 340 -2.68 16.54 -3.82
N GLN A 341 -3.79 17.01 -4.40
CA GLN A 341 -4.55 18.16 -3.93
C GLN A 341 -5.06 17.98 -2.49
N TYR A 342 -5.38 16.76 -2.06
CA TYR A 342 -5.96 16.50 -0.74
C TYR A 342 -4.95 16.74 0.40
N PHE A 343 -3.65 16.73 0.09
CA PHE A 343 -2.63 16.99 1.10
C PHE A 343 -2.74 18.39 1.70
N ILE A 344 -3.31 19.36 0.97
CA ILE A 344 -3.49 20.71 1.50
C ILE A 344 -4.52 20.75 2.64
N TRP A 345 -5.46 19.81 2.67
CA TRP A 345 -6.56 19.77 3.64
C TRP A 345 -6.08 19.63 5.08
N TYR A 346 -4.99 18.89 5.31
CA TYR A 346 -4.37 18.83 6.63
C TYR A 346 -3.23 19.86 6.78
N LEU A 347 -2.57 20.27 5.69
CA LEU A 347 -1.51 21.28 5.76
C LEU A 347 -2.02 22.64 6.25
N ILE A 348 -3.29 23.00 6.05
CA ILE A 348 -3.88 24.24 6.61
C ILE A 348 -3.77 24.29 8.14
N PHE A 349 -3.86 23.15 8.82
CA PHE A 349 -3.83 23.07 10.29
C PHE A 349 -2.41 22.79 10.84
N LEU A 350 -1.47 22.38 9.98
CA LEU A 350 -0.12 22.01 10.38
C LEU A 350 0.60 23.13 11.14
N PRO A 351 0.56 24.43 10.73
CA PRO A 351 1.20 25.51 11.49
C PRO A 351 0.68 25.62 12.93
N GLY A 352 -0.64 25.49 13.12
CA GLY A 352 -1.28 25.54 14.44
C GLY A 352 -0.94 24.32 15.31
N TYR A 353 -0.92 23.12 14.73
CA TYR A 353 -0.47 21.92 15.43
C TYR A 353 1.00 22.06 15.90
N LEU A 354 1.86 22.52 15.00
CA LEU A 354 3.28 22.70 15.24
C LEU A 354 3.58 23.81 16.27
N ALA A 355 2.74 24.84 16.37
CA ALA A 355 2.87 25.90 17.36
C ALA A 355 2.91 25.36 18.80
N LYS A 356 2.14 24.30 19.08
CA LYS A 356 2.02 23.64 20.40
C LYS A 356 2.82 22.34 20.51
N SER A 357 3.32 21.79 19.40
CA SER A 357 4.03 20.52 19.40
C SER A 357 5.43 20.60 19.99
N LYS A 358 5.86 19.51 20.63
CA LYS A 358 7.24 19.33 21.10
C LYS A 358 8.23 19.07 19.93
N ILE A 359 7.73 18.68 18.75
CA ILE A 359 8.55 18.27 17.59
C ILE A 359 9.46 19.41 17.10
N ILE A 360 9.05 20.67 17.26
CA ILE A 360 9.85 21.84 16.84
C ILE A 360 11.00 22.17 17.82
N ARG A 361 11.04 21.55 19.00
CA ARG A 361 12.14 21.77 19.95
C ARG A 361 13.46 21.23 19.39
N THR A 362 14.55 21.89 19.77
CA THR A 362 15.91 21.54 19.32
C THR A 362 16.26 20.06 19.54
N GLU A 363 15.79 19.50 20.66
CA GLU A 363 15.97 18.09 21.05
C GLU A 363 15.38 17.09 20.04
N TYR A 364 14.31 17.44 19.32
CA TYR A 364 13.59 16.55 18.41
C TYR A 364 13.78 16.89 16.93
N ARG A 365 14.76 17.74 16.59
CA ARG A 365 15.01 18.19 15.21
C ARG A 365 15.26 17.04 14.24
N LEU A 366 16.05 16.05 14.64
CA LEU A 366 16.32 14.88 13.80
C LEU A 366 15.03 14.10 13.50
N LYS A 367 14.18 13.90 14.50
CA LYS A 367 12.89 13.23 14.33
C LYS A 367 11.98 14.02 13.37
N GLY A 368 11.92 15.34 13.52
CA GLY A 368 11.18 16.21 12.61
C GLY A 368 11.70 16.13 11.17
N PHE A 369 13.02 16.13 10.97
CA PHE A 369 13.65 15.98 9.67
C PHE A 369 13.32 14.61 9.04
N ILE A 370 13.46 13.52 9.79
CA ILE A 370 13.12 12.17 9.33
C ILE A 370 11.65 12.10 8.90
N MET A 371 10.72 12.70 9.65
CA MET A 371 9.31 12.73 9.29
C MET A 371 9.05 13.45 7.97
N ILE A 372 9.68 14.62 7.76
CA ILE A 372 9.56 15.38 6.51
C ILE A 372 10.21 14.62 5.35
N ALA A 373 11.41 14.10 5.54
CA ALA A 373 12.12 13.32 4.53
C ALA A 373 11.32 12.08 4.13
N SER A 374 10.76 11.35 5.08
CA SER A 374 9.91 10.18 4.81
C SER A 374 8.66 10.56 4.01
N TRP A 375 8.02 11.69 4.35
CA TRP A 375 6.84 12.18 3.65
C TRP A 375 7.17 12.61 2.20
N VAL A 376 8.25 13.37 2.00
CA VAL A 376 8.68 13.83 0.66
C VAL A 376 9.20 12.67 -0.20
N LEU A 377 10.06 11.81 0.36
CA LEU A 377 10.60 10.65 -0.35
C LEU A 377 9.49 9.66 -0.72
N GLY A 378 8.54 9.39 0.18
CA GLY A 378 7.41 8.52 -0.12
C GLY A 378 6.57 9.02 -1.30
N GLN A 379 6.30 10.33 -1.35
CA GLN A 379 5.59 10.93 -2.48
C GLN A 379 6.42 10.89 -3.77
N GLY A 380 7.71 11.23 -3.69
CA GLY A 380 8.61 11.24 -4.85
C GLY A 380 8.77 9.84 -5.46
N LEU A 381 8.94 8.82 -4.62
CA LEU A 381 9.09 7.43 -5.06
C LEU A 381 7.81 6.93 -5.73
N TRP A 382 6.65 7.20 -5.12
CA TRP A 382 5.36 6.83 -5.70
C TRP A 382 5.11 7.56 -7.04
N LEU A 383 5.38 8.87 -7.11
CA LEU A 383 5.21 9.65 -8.33
C LEU A 383 6.14 9.19 -9.45
N PHE A 384 7.36 8.76 -9.11
CA PHE A 384 8.31 8.23 -10.08
C PHE A 384 7.78 6.97 -10.77
N TYR A 385 7.30 5.97 -10.00
CA TYR A 385 6.74 4.75 -10.57
C TYR A 385 5.40 4.97 -11.26
N ALA A 386 4.55 5.86 -10.73
CA ALA A 386 3.30 6.25 -11.37
C ALA A 386 3.55 6.91 -12.74
N TYR A 387 4.55 7.80 -12.82
CA TYR A 387 4.95 8.41 -14.09
C TYR A 387 5.40 7.38 -15.12
N ARG A 388 6.27 6.43 -14.75
CA ARG A 388 6.71 5.35 -15.64
C ARG A 388 5.54 4.50 -16.12
N LEU A 389 4.61 4.18 -15.23
CA LEU A 389 3.43 3.39 -15.55
C LEU A 389 2.49 4.11 -16.52
N GLU A 390 2.13 5.34 -16.21
CA GLU A 390 1.00 6.02 -16.86
C GLU A 390 1.42 6.87 -18.07
N PHE A 391 2.64 7.41 -18.08
CA PHE A 391 3.14 8.23 -19.19
C PHE A 391 4.07 7.47 -20.13
N ILE A 392 4.90 6.55 -19.62
CA ILE A 392 5.82 5.76 -20.43
C ILE A 392 5.17 4.42 -20.84
N GLY A 393 4.22 3.92 -20.05
CA GLY A 393 3.54 2.64 -20.32
C GLY A 393 4.36 1.42 -19.85
N GLU A 394 5.35 1.62 -18.99
CA GLU A 394 6.17 0.54 -18.44
C GLU A 394 5.43 -0.18 -17.31
N ASN A 395 5.45 -1.51 -17.32
CA ASN A 395 4.82 -2.30 -16.26
C ASN A 395 5.65 -2.22 -14.96
N THR A 396 5.30 -1.28 -14.09
CA THR A 396 5.93 -1.11 -12.77
C THR A 396 5.13 -1.75 -11.63
N PHE A 397 4.11 -2.58 -11.94
CA PHE A 397 3.25 -3.18 -10.91
C PHE A 397 4.04 -4.08 -9.95
N ASN A 398 4.99 -4.86 -10.48
CA ASN A 398 5.86 -5.72 -9.68
C ASN A 398 6.83 -4.90 -8.83
N GLU A 399 7.43 -3.85 -9.40
CA GLU A 399 8.32 -2.92 -8.69
C GLU A 399 7.59 -2.20 -7.55
N LEU A 400 6.32 -1.82 -7.75
CA LEU A 400 5.48 -1.17 -6.75
C LEU A 400 5.08 -2.12 -5.61
N LEU A 401 4.84 -3.40 -5.92
CA LEU A 401 4.55 -4.44 -4.94
C LEU A 401 5.81 -4.83 -4.14
N ILE A 402 6.96 -4.94 -4.81
CA ILE A 402 8.26 -5.21 -4.19
C ILE A 402 8.72 -4.01 -3.35
N ALA A 403 8.48 -2.78 -3.79
CA ALA A 403 8.72 -1.56 -3.00
C ALA A 403 7.86 -1.51 -1.73
N SER A 404 6.72 -2.22 -1.72
CA SER A 404 5.91 -2.44 -0.50
C SER A 404 6.37 -3.64 0.35
N GLY A 405 7.39 -4.38 -0.11
CA GLY A 405 8.01 -5.52 0.58
C GLY A 405 7.32 -6.86 0.36
N LEU A 406 6.48 -6.98 -0.68
CA LEU A 406 5.68 -8.18 -0.97
C LEU A 406 5.95 -8.71 -2.38
N ARG A 407 5.85 -10.04 -2.55
CA ARG A 407 5.94 -10.75 -3.83
C ARG A 407 4.57 -10.91 -4.49
N ILE A 408 4.57 -11.43 -5.72
CA ILE A 408 3.38 -11.66 -6.57
C ILE A 408 2.34 -12.51 -5.83
N ASP A 409 2.78 -13.50 -5.06
CA ASP A 409 1.95 -14.40 -4.26
C ASP A 409 1.68 -13.90 -2.82
N GLY A 410 2.12 -12.68 -2.50
CA GLY A 410 1.96 -12.05 -1.19
C GLY A 410 3.02 -12.43 -0.15
N ARG A 411 3.99 -13.29 -0.49
CA ARG A 411 5.11 -13.65 0.42
C ARG A 411 6.14 -12.52 0.53
N ARG A 412 6.90 -12.52 1.62
CA ARG A 412 8.15 -11.73 1.74
C ARG A 412 9.33 -12.44 1.08
N TRP A 413 10.45 -11.74 0.93
CA TRP A 413 11.68 -12.24 0.32
C TRP A 413 12.28 -13.48 1.03
N ASN A 414 12.01 -13.65 2.33
CA ASN A 414 12.57 -14.73 3.17
C ASN A 414 11.55 -15.82 3.54
N GLU A 415 10.42 -15.91 2.85
CA GLU A 415 9.34 -16.85 3.18
C GLU A 415 9.26 -18.02 2.19
N LEU A 416 9.11 -19.24 2.70
CA LEU A 416 8.84 -20.44 1.89
C LEU A 416 7.38 -20.46 1.40
N ARG A 417 7.11 -21.19 0.32
CA ARG A 417 5.73 -21.57 -0.05
C ARG A 417 5.17 -22.55 0.99
N ARG A 418 3.87 -22.80 0.89
CA ARG A 418 3.23 -23.89 1.63
C ARG A 418 3.98 -25.19 1.33
N PHE A 419 4.46 -25.84 2.38
CA PHE A 419 5.18 -27.10 2.27
C PHE A 419 4.43 -28.17 3.05
N GLU A 420 3.95 -29.18 2.34
CA GLU A 420 3.29 -30.35 2.93
C GLU A 420 3.94 -31.61 2.41
N CYS A 421 4.10 -32.59 3.27
CA CYS A 421 4.64 -33.87 2.88
C CYS A 421 3.88 -35.00 3.56
N GLN A 422 3.88 -36.16 2.91
CA GLN A 422 3.24 -37.37 3.39
C GLN A 422 4.17 -38.54 3.13
N ILE A 423 4.16 -39.47 4.07
CA ILE A 423 5.00 -40.67 4.08
C ILE A 423 4.10 -41.91 4.05
N ASN A 424 4.57 -42.98 3.42
CA ASN A 424 3.88 -44.25 3.29
C ASN A 424 2.54 -44.08 2.56
N THR A 425 2.61 -43.44 1.38
CA THR A 425 1.45 -43.17 0.51
C THR A 425 1.07 -44.37 -0.35
N HIS A 426 2.06 -45.19 -0.73
CA HIS A 426 1.89 -46.36 -1.59
C HIS A 426 2.51 -47.63 -0.95
N PRO A 427 1.96 -48.12 0.17
CA PRO A 427 2.51 -49.26 0.91
C PRO A 427 2.53 -50.59 0.13
N HIS A 428 1.69 -50.72 -0.91
CA HIS A 428 1.51 -51.98 -1.63
C HIS A 428 2.43 -52.14 -2.85
N SER A 429 3.04 -51.06 -3.32
CA SER A 429 3.84 -51.04 -4.55
C SER A 429 5.34 -50.84 -4.31
N SER A 430 5.74 -50.51 -3.09
CA SER A 430 7.12 -50.11 -2.77
C SER A 430 7.44 -50.25 -1.30
N ASP A 431 8.74 -50.36 -1.00
CA ASP A 431 9.27 -50.42 0.36
C ASP A 431 9.21 -49.05 1.05
N GLY A 432 9.43 -47.96 0.30
CA GLY A 432 9.24 -46.59 0.77
C GLY A 432 8.52 -45.71 -0.24
N SER A 433 7.69 -44.80 0.24
CA SER A 433 6.97 -43.86 -0.63
C SER A 433 6.74 -42.52 0.05
N SER A 434 6.84 -41.45 -0.74
CA SER A 434 6.56 -40.11 -0.27
C SER A 434 5.78 -39.30 -1.30
N TYR A 435 5.05 -38.32 -0.79
CA TYR A 435 4.35 -37.32 -1.59
C TYR A 435 4.61 -35.95 -1.00
N VAL A 436 5.17 -35.04 -1.80
CA VAL A 436 5.55 -33.70 -1.39
C VAL A 436 4.79 -32.68 -2.24
N GLU A 437 4.12 -31.76 -1.56
CA GLU A 437 3.55 -30.54 -2.12
C GLU A 437 4.37 -29.34 -1.65
N HIS A 438 5.14 -28.75 -2.56
CA HIS A 438 5.91 -27.54 -2.31
C HIS A 438 5.35 -26.41 -3.17
N GLY A 439 4.49 -25.58 -2.57
CA GLY A 439 3.60 -24.69 -3.30
C GLY A 439 2.64 -25.48 -4.16
N ASN A 440 2.60 -25.18 -5.46
CA ASN A 440 1.84 -25.96 -6.44
C ASN A 440 2.66 -27.08 -7.09
N THR A 441 3.96 -27.19 -6.78
CA THR A 441 4.80 -28.30 -7.26
C THR A 441 4.46 -29.56 -6.47
N LYS A 442 4.01 -30.60 -7.17
CA LYS A 442 3.57 -31.87 -6.58
C LYS A 442 4.44 -33.00 -7.11
N VAL A 443 5.17 -33.64 -6.20
CA VAL A 443 6.12 -34.71 -6.52
C VAL A 443 5.76 -35.95 -5.72
N MET A 444 5.68 -37.08 -6.40
CA MET A 444 5.57 -38.40 -5.81
C MET A 444 6.89 -39.13 -5.98
N CYS A 445 7.36 -39.78 -4.94
CA CYS A 445 8.58 -40.59 -4.96
C CYS A 445 8.30 -41.98 -4.41
N ILE A 446 8.85 -42.98 -5.08
CA ILE A 446 8.70 -44.40 -4.78
C ILE A 446 10.11 -44.99 -4.74
N VAL A 447 10.44 -45.68 -3.66
CA VAL A 447 11.73 -46.36 -3.48
C VAL A 447 11.48 -47.85 -3.41
N LYS A 448 12.16 -48.60 -4.27
CA LYS A 448 12.15 -50.06 -4.31
C LYS A 448 13.53 -50.59 -3.96
N GLY A 449 13.56 -51.54 -3.05
CA GLY A 449 14.77 -52.16 -2.58
C GLY A 449 15.20 -51.70 -1.18
N PRO A 450 16.33 -52.24 -0.70
CA PRO A 450 17.38 -52.91 -1.48
C PRO A 450 16.93 -54.22 -2.14
N MET A 451 17.04 -54.33 -3.47
CA MET A 451 16.60 -55.49 -4.27
C MET A 451 17.76 -56.08 -5.10
N GLU A 452 17.57 -57.28 -5.66
CA GLU A 452 18.58 -57.87 -6.55
C GLU A 452 18.62 -57.11 -7.89
N PRO A 453 19.81 -56.74 -8.41
CA PRO A 453 19.93 -56.07 -9.70
C PRO A 453 19.36 -56.90 -10.84
N HIS A 454 18.75 -56.26 -11.84
CA HIS A 454 18.18 -56.94 -13.00
C HIS A 454 19.22 -57.65 -13.87
N SER A 455 20.47 -57.19 -13.85
CA SER A 455 21.59 -57.80 -14.58
C SER A 455 22.80 -57.96 -13.67
N ARG A 456 23.46 -59.13 -13.76
CA ARG A 456 24.72 -59.40 -13.05
C ARG A 456 25.84 -58.43 -13.42
N ALA A 457 25.75 -57.75 -14.56
CA ALA A 457 26.73 -56.73 -14.96
C ALA A 457 26.59 -55.41 -14.20
N GLN A 458 25.41 -55.14 -13.60
CA GLN A 458 25.15 -53.95 -12.79
C GLN A 458 25.44 -54.19 -11.30
N GLN A 459 25.93 -55.39 -10.95
CA GLN A 459 26.16 -55.78 -9.58
C GLN A 459 27.54 -55.31 -9.12
N ASP A 460 27.56 -54.30 -8.24
CA ASP A 460 28.76 -53.97 -7.49
C ASP A 460 28.94 -54.96 -6.32
N GLN A 461 30.19 -55.33 -6.03
CA GLN A 461 30.53 -56.26 -4.97
C GLN A 461 30.66 -55.58 -3.60
N THR A 462 31.02 -54.28 -3.58
CA THR A 462 31.31 -53.56 -2.34
C THR A 462 30.14 -52.74 -1.85
N ASP A 463 29.41 -52.11 -2.76
CA ASP A 463 28.40 -51.11 -2.45
C ASP A 463 27.06 -51.41 -3.12
N ALA A 464 25.99 -50.75 -2.67
CA ALA A 464 24.71 -50.72 -3.35
C ALA A 464 24.76 -49.79 -4.56
N SER A 465 24.16 -50.18 -5.68
CA SER A 465 23.95 -49.30 -6.82
C SER A 465 22.66 -48.49 -6.62
N ILE A 466 22.70 -47.18 -6.88
CA ILE A 466 21.53 -46.29 -6.81
C ILE A 466 21.15 -45.90 -8.24
N GLU A 467 19.88 -46.10 -8.58
CA GLU A 467 19.34 -45.66 -9.87
C GLU A 467 18.14 -44.72 -9.66
N VAL A 468 18.19 -43.53 -10.25
CA VAL A 468 17.11 -42.53 -10.14
C VAL A 468 16.36 -42.40 -11.46
N ASN A 469 15.08 -42.71 -11.48
CA ASN A 469 14.24 -42.60 -12.67
C ASN A 469 13.22 -41.47 -12.52
N ILE A 470 13.41 -40.38 -13.28
CA ILE A 470 12.57 -39.19 -13.23
C ILE A 470 11.57 -39.18 -14.39
N ASN A 471 10.29 -39.13 -14.07
CA ASN A 471 9.20 -39.00 -15.02
C ASN A 471 8.41 -37.70 -14.78
N VAL A 472 8.53 -36.75 -15.71
CA VAL A 472 7.74 -35.52 -15.69
C VAL A 472 6.45 -35.74 -16.46
N ALA A 473 5.30 -35.59 -15.79
CA ALA A 473 4.00 -35.77 -16.42
C ALA A 473 3.80 -34.75 -17.56
N SER A 474 3.20 -35.14 -18.68
CA SER A 474 2.96 -34.22 -19.81
C SER A 474 2.02 -33.05 -19.46
N PHE A 475 1.25 -33.20 -18.39
CA PHE A 475 0.31 -32.22 -17.86
C PHE A 475 0.87 -31.44 -16.66
N SER A 476 2.17 -31.58 -16.35
CA SER A 476 2.77 -30.95 -15.16
C SER A 476 2.80 -29.43 -15.23
N THR A 477 2.90 -28.87 -16.44
CA THR A 477 2.93 -27.44 -16.74
C THR A 477 1.61 -26.95 -17.33
N LEU A 478 1.38 -25.63 -17.29
CA LEU A 478 0.18 -25.00 -17.87
C LEU A 478 -0.01 -25.37 -19.35
N GLU A 479 1.08 -25.39 -20.11
CA GLU A 479 1.09 -25.93 -21.47
C GLU A 479 1.49 -27.40 -21.46
N ARG A 480 0.75 -28.22 -22.21
CA ARG A 480 1.00 -29.65 -22.30
C ARG A 480 2.28 -29.92 -23.08
N LYS A 481 3.32 -30.43 -22.41
CA LYS A 481 4.58 -30.81 -23.05
C LYS A 481 4.46 -32.14 -23.80
N LYS A 482 5.08 -32.23 -24.97
CA LYS A 482 5.28 -33.50 -25.69
C LYS A 482 6.36 -34.31 -24.98
N ARG A 483 6.12 -35.60 -24.77
CA ARG A 483 7.06 -36.51 -24.08
C ARG A 483 8.27 -36.80 -24.97
N ASN A 484 9.45 -36.39 -24.53
CA ASN A 484 10.73 -36.84 -25.06
C ASN A 484 11.45 -37.68 -23.99
N LYS A 485 11.60 -38.97 -24.23
CA LYS A 485 12.18 -39.92 -23.26
C LYS A 485 13.68 -39.67 -23.00
N ASN A 486 14.36 -38.97 -23.91
CA ASN A 486 15.81 -38.72 -23.89
C ASN A 486 16.14 -37.23 -23.78
N GLU A 487 15.35 -36.48 -23.01
CA GLU A 487 15.63 -35.07 -22.76
C GLU A 487 16.92 -34.91 -21.94
N LYS A 488 17.92 -34.21 -22.50
CA LYS A 488 19.26 -34.04 -21.88
C LYS A 488 19.18 -33.45 -20.47
N ARG A 489 18.27 -32.50 -20.23
CA ARG A 489 18.04 -31.89 -18.92
C ARG A 489 17.65 -32.93 -17.86
N ILE A 490 16.77 -33.87 -18.19
CA ILE A 490 16.36 -34.93 -17.26
C ILE A 490 17.51 -35.89 -16.97
N VAL A 491 18.35 -36.18 -17.97
CA VAL A 491 19.56 -37.00 -17.79
C VAL A 491 20.56 -36.33 -16.83
N GLU A 492 20.73 -35.02 -16.94
CA GLU A 492 21.58 -34.24 -16.03
C GLU A 492 21.04 -34.23 -14.59
N LEU A 493 19.73 -34.02 -14.41
CA LEU A 493 19.10 -34.08 -13.09
C LEU A 493 19.20 -35.48 -12.47
N LYS A 494 19.02 -36.54 -13.27
CA LYS A 494 19.23 -37.94 -12.84
C LYS A 494 20.64 -38.13 -12.29
N ALA A 495 21.66 -37.79 -13.07
CA ALA A 495 23.05 -37.95 -12.66
C ALA A 495 23.42 -37.09 -11.43
N THR A 496 22.83 -35.90 -11.30
CA THR A 496 23.04 -35.03 -10.13
C THR A 496 22.44 -35.65 -8.87
N LEU A 497 21.23 -36.19 -8.94
CA LEU A 497 20.57 -36.83 -7.80
C LEU A 497 21.24 -38.15 -7.41
N GLU A 498 21.67 -38.97 -8.37
CA GLU A 498 22.42 -40.21 -8.11
C GLU A 498 23.68 -39.90 -7.30
N ARG A 499 24.52 -38.98 -7.77
CA ARG A 499 25.73 -38.55 -7.03
C ARG A 499 25.43 -37.96 -5.66
N THR A 500 24.32 -37.21 -5.54
CA THR A 500 23.92 -36.61 -4.26
C THR A 500 23.57 -37.68 -3.23
N PHE A 501 22.80 -38.70 -3.63
CA PHE A 501 22.34 -39.75 -2.72
C PHE A 501 23.34 -40.88 -2.52
N GLU A 502 24.27 -41.13 -3.46
CA GLU A 502 25.43 -42.01 -3.27
C GLU A 502 26.29 -41.60 -2.06
N GLN A 503 26.41 -40.28 -1.82
CA GLN A 503 27.17 -39.75 -0.68
C GLN A 503 26.33 -39.68 0.63
N SER A 504 25.00 -39.70 0.52
CA SER A 504 24.08 -39.58 1.66
C SER A 504 23.66 -40.93 2.23
N VAL A 505 23.51 -41.94 1.38
CA VAL A 505 23.13 -43.31 1.72
C VAL A 505 24.36 -44.11 2.14
N LEU A 506 24.23 -44.94 3.17
CA LEU A 506 25.27 -45.87 3.62
C LEU A 506 25.29 -47.12 2.72
N THR A 507 25.76 -46.95 1.48
CA THR A 507 25.72 -47.98 0.41
C THR A 507 26.47 -49.27 0.77
N HIS A 508 27.58 -49.19 1.50
CA HIS A 508 28.37 -50.33 1.97
C HIS A 508 27.62 -51.31 2.89
N LEU A 509 26.48 -50.90 3.47
CA LEU A 509 25.63 -51.78 4.29
C LEU A 509 24.79 -52.74 3.44
N TYR A 510 24.63 -52.46 2.14
CA TYR A 510 23.78 -53.20 1.23
C TYR A 510 24.55 -53.66 -0.02
N PRO A 511 25.68 -54.38 0.11
CA PRO A 511 26.47 -54.81 -1.05
C PRO A 511 25.63 -55.70 -1.97
N LYS A 512 25.93 -55.69 -3.27
CA LYS A 512 25.26 -56.54 -4.28
C LYS A 512 23.77 -56.27 -4.47
N THR A 513 23.27 -55.13 -3.99
CA THR A 513 21.87 -54.72 -4.14
C THR A 513 21.71 -53.48 -5.01
N LEU A 514 20.50 -53.28 -5.49
CA LEU A 514 20.03 -52.11 -6.24
C LEU A 514 18.98 -51.38 -5.40
N ILE A 515 19.12 -50.07 -5.29
CA ILE A 515 18.11 -49.15 -4.74
C ILE A 515 17.56 -48.34 -5.91
N GLU A 516 16.33 -48.66 -6.33
CA GLU A 516 15.68 -47.97 -7.44
C GLU A 516 14.74 -46.87 -6.89
N ILE A 517 14.93 -45.65 -7.36
CA ILE A 517 14.18 -44.47 -6.93
C ILE A 517 13.38 -43.94 -8.13
N GLU A 518 12.07 -44.17 -8.12
CA GLU A 518 11.14 -43.68 -9.13
C GLU A 518 10.48 -42.38 -8.67
N VAL A 519 10.70 -41.30 -9.43
CA VAL A 519 10.15 -39.98 -9.14
C VAL A 519 9.15 -39.59 -10.23
N GLN A 520 7.93 -39.22 -9.82
CA GLN A 520 6.90 -38.72 -10.70
C GLN A 520 6.51 -37.28 -10.34
N VAL A 521 6.80 -36.35 -11.25
CA VAL A 521 6.40 -34.94 -11.11
C VAL A 521 5.01 -34.77 -11.72
N LEU A 522 4.00 -34.54 -10.85
CA LEU A 522 2.60 -34.42 -11.25
C LEU A 522 2.23 -33.00 -11.65
N ALA A 523 2.74 -32.01 -10.93
CA ALA A 523 2.55 -30.59 -11.19
C ALA A 523 3.85 -29.83 -10.91
N GLN A 524 4.13 -28.80 -11.71
CA GLN A 524 5.36 -28.01 -11.64
C GLN A 524 5.02 -26.52 -11.56
N ASP A 525 5.53 -25.85 -10.53
CA ASP A 525 5.42 -24.41 -10.33
C ASP A 525 6.75 -23.82 -9.80
N GLY A 526 7.86 -24.21 -10.41
CA GLY A 526 9.21 -23.76 -10.04
C GLY A 526 9.83 -24.52 -8.87
N GLY A 527 11.16 -24.51 -8.78
CA GLY A 527 11.93 -25.23 -7.74
C GLY A 527 11.79 -26.76 -7.83
N MET A 528 11.78 -27.30 -9.06
CA MET A 528 11.54 -28.73 -9.31
C MET A 528 12.60 -29.61 -8.64
N LEU A 529 13.88 -29.32 -8.88
CA LEU A 529 15.00 -30.12 -8.36
C LEU A 529 14.98 -30.19 -6.83
N ALA A 530 14.76 -29.04 -6.17
CA ALA A 530 14.64 -28.97 -4.72
C ALA A 530 13.49 -29.86 -4.19
N SER A 531 12.33 -29.80 -4.84
CA SER A 531 11.15 -30.59 -4.44
C SER A 531 11.38 -32.09 -4.63
N ILE A 532 12.09 -32.49 -5.70
CA ILE A 532 12.47 -33.89 -5.94
C ILE A 532 13.41 -34.39 -4.85
N THR A 533 14.47 -33.64 -4.53
CA THR A 533 15.42 -34.03 -3.48
C THR A 533 14.72 -34.23 -2.13
N ASN A 534 13.82 -33.30 -1.75
CA ASN A 534 13.07 -33.42 -0.50
C ASN A 534 12.15 -34.67 -0.49
N ALA A 535 11.53 -35.01 -1.62
CA ALA A 535 10.71 -36.22 -1.75
C ALA A 535 11.55 -37.50 -1.66
N ILE A 536 12.72 -37.55 -2.29
CA ILE A 536 13.63 -38.71 -2.22
C ILE A 536 14.10 -38.95 -0.79
N THR A 537 14.53 -37.89 -0.08
CA THR A 537 14.94 -37.99 1.32
C THR A 537 13.86 -38.63 2.19
N LEU A 538 12.59 -38.24 2.03
CA LEU A 538 11.48 -38.85 2.77
C LEU A 538 11.21 -40.30 2.39
N ALA A 539 11.29 -40.63 1.10
CA ALA A 539 11.00 -41.98 0.64
C ALA A 539 12.10 -42.98 1.08
N LEU A 540 13.36 -42.55 1.13
CA LEU A 540 14.47 -43.34 1.69
C LEU A 540 14.28 -43.60 3.18
N ILE A 541 13.84 -42.60 3.94
CA ILE A 541 13.53 -42.74 5.38
C ILE A 541 12.36 -43.70 5.60
N ASP A 542 11.31 -43.61 4.77
CA ASP A 542 10.16 -44.52 4.84
C ASP A 542 10.54 -45.97 4.57
N ALA A 543 11.43 -46.20 3.59
CA ALA A 543 11.97 -47.53 3.27
C ALA A 543 12.87 -48.10 4.39
N GLY A 544 13.26 -47.27 5.37
CA GLY A 544 14.20 -47.68 6.43
C GLY A 544 15.62 -47.88 5.93
N ILE A 545 15.99 -47.25 4.80
CA ILE A 545 17.35 -47.28 4.27
C ILE A 545 18.24 -46.38 5.14
N ALA A 546 19.41 -46.88 5.52
CA ALA A 546 20.34 -46.15 6.37
C ALA A 546 20.96 -44.96 5.61
N ILE A 547 20.65 -43.73 6.07
CA ILE A 547 21.22 -42.47 5.58
C ILE A 547 21.99 -41.75 6.70
N TYR A 548 23.01 -40.96 6.36
CA TYR A 548 23.79 -40.20 7.34
C TYR A 548 22.96 -39.11 8.04
N ASP A 549 22.27 -38.29 7.25
CA ASP A 549 21.39 -37.20 7.71
C ASP A 549 20.42 -36.82 6.57
N TYR A 550 19.45 -35.96 6.87
CA TYR A 550 18.51 -35.41 5.89
C TYR A 550 19.24 -34.61 4.80
N VAL A 551 18.88 -34.81 3.55
CA VAL A 551 19.24 -33.89 2.46
C VAL A 551 18.03 -33.00 2.18
N SER A 552 18.14 -31.72 2.54
CA SER A 552 17.07 -30.73 2.34
C SER A 552 17.50 -29.71 1.31
N ALA A 553 16.63 -29.45 0.33
CA ALA A 553 16.96 -28.57 -0.78
C ALA A 553 15.94 -27.44 -0.95
N VAL A 554 16.43 -26.29 -1.40
CA VAL A 554 15.65 -25.11 -1.73
C VAL A 554 16.26 -24.37 -2.92
N THR A 555 15.41 -23.65 -3.65
CA THR A 555 15.82 -22.77 -4.75
C THR A 555 15.75 -21.33 -4.27
N VAL A 556 16.77 -20.52 -4.57
CA VAL A 556 16.83 -19.08 -4.25
C VAL A 556 17.17 -18.32 -5.52
N GLY A 557 16.49 -17.20 -5.74
CA GLY A 557 16.77 -16.30 -6.86
C GLY A 557 17.37 -14.98 -6.42
N LEU A 558 17.97 -14.26 -7.35
CA LEU A 558 18.46 -12.90 -7.13
C LEU A 558 17.71 -11.92 -8.01
N HIS A 559 16.94 -11.00 -7.40
CA HIS A 559 16.28 -9.90 -8.09
C HIS A 559 17.04 -8.62 -7.81
N ASP A 560 17.74 -8.09 -8.82
CA ASP A 560 18.69 -6.99 -8.68
C ASP A 560 19.70 -7.22 -7.55
N GLN A 561 19.42 -6.69 -6.35
CA GLN A 561 20.25 -6.83 -5.14
C GLN A 561 19.59 -7.65 -4.03
N THR A 562 18.33 -8.06 -4.21
CA THR A 562 17.53 -8.74 -3.19
C THR A 562 17.41 -10.24 -3.47
N PRO A 563 17.93 -11.10 -2.58
CA PRO A 563 17.73 -12.54 -2.68
C PRO A 563 16.30 -12.93 -2.30
N LEU A 564 15.66 -13.75 -3.13
CA LEU A 564 14.30 -14.26 -2.94
C LEU A 564 14.34 -15.77 -2.66
N LEU A 565 13.85 -16.16 -1.49
CA LEU A 565 13.74 -17.55 -1.08
C LEU A 565 12.54 -18.24 -1.75
N ASP A 566 12.79 -19.44 -2.28
CA ASP A 566 11.81 -20.37 -2.81
C ASP A 566 10.96 -19.78 -3.95
N LEU A 567 11.55 -19.79 -5.15
CA LEU A 567 10.98 -19.22 -6.37
C LEU A 567 9.81 -20.03 -6.92
N ASN A 568 8.81 -19.33 -7.44
CA ASN A 568 7.77 -19.93 -8.29
C ASN A 568 8.19 -19.96 -9.78
N SER A 569 7.35 -20.58 -10.63
CA SER A 569 7.66 -20.73 -12.06
C SER A 569 7.80 -19.40 -12.84
N LEU A 570 7.09 -18.36 -12.42
CA LEU A 570 7.17 -17.03 -13.04
C LEU A 570 8.48 -16.34 -12.63
N GLU A 571 8.82 -16.40 -11.34
CA GLU A 571 10.04 -15.83 -10.78
C GLU A 571 11.29 -16.50 -11.35
N GLU A 572 11.27 -17.84 -11.49
CA GLU A 572 12.37 -18.61 -12.09
C GLU A 572 12.56 -18.30 -13.59
N GLY A 573 11.53 -17.83 -14.29
CA GLY A 573 11.63 -17.41 -15.69
C GLY A 573 12.26 -16.04 -15.89
N ASP A 574 12.09 -15.14 -14.93
CA ASP A 574 12.54 -13.74 -15.03
C ASP A 574 13.88 -13.47 -14.33
N MET A 575 14.35 -14.39 -13.48
CA MET A 575 15.45 -14.14 -12.55
C MET A 575 16.50 -15.26 -12.54
N SER A 576 17.73 -14.91 -12.22
CA SER A 576 18.80 -15.90 -12.03
C SER A 576 18.55 -16.76 -10.80
N CYS A 577 18.56 -18.08 -10.97
CA CYS A 577 18.27 -19.05 -9.92
C CYS A 577 19.49 -19.85 -9.46
N LEU A 578 19.48 -20.22 -8.17
CA LEU A 578 20.45 -21.10 -7.51
C LEU A 578 19.68 -22.17 -6.73
N THR A 579 19.96 -23.44 -6.99
CA THR A 579 19.40 -24.55 -6.20
C THR A 579 20.49 -25.16 -5.32
N VAL A 580 20.20 -25.27 -4.02
CA VAL A 580 21.14 -25.78 -3.02
C VAL A 580 20.49 -26.95 -2.28
N GLY A 581 21.25 -28.03 -2.08
CA GLY A 581 20.91 -29.15 -1.21
C GLY A 581 21.90 -29.22 -0.04
N VAL A 582 21.39 -29.07 1.18
CA VAL A 582 22.17 -29.03 2.42
C VAL A 582 22.01 -30.33 3.20
N VAL A 583 23.11 -30.79 3.81
CA VAL A 583 23.12 -31.99 4.66
C VAL A 583 22.81 -31.62 6.11
N GLY A 584 21.67 -32.07 6.60
CA GLY A 584 21.28 -31.96 8.00
C GLY A 584 21.19 -30.52 8.47
N LYS A 585 21.74 -30.27 9.66
CA LYS A 585 21.92 -28.92 10.24
C LYS A 585 23.28 -28.30 9.93
N SER A 586 24.08 -28.96 9.09
CA SER A 586 25.40 -28.45 8.74
C SER A 586 25.30 -27.34 7.70
N GLU A 587 26.43 -26.70 7.43
CA GLU A 587 26.61 -25.79 6.29
C GLU A 587 27.22 -26.51 5.07
N LYS A 588 27.35 -27.84 5.14
CA LYS A 588 27.86 -28.64 4.02
C LYS A 588 26.76 -28.83 2.98
N MET A 589 27.11 -28.51 1.74
CA MET A 589 26.23 -28.69 0.59
C MET A 589 26.52 -30.03 -0.08
N ALA A 590 25.49 -30.86 -0.24
CA ALA A 590 25.55 -32.07 -1.06
C ALA A 590 25.34 -31.76 -2.54
N MET A 591 24.58 -30.69 -2.83
CA MET A 591 24.23 -30.27 -4.18
C MET A 591 24.25 -28.75 -4.29
N LEU A 592 24.85 -28.24 -5.36
CA LEU A 592 24.84 -26.82 -5.72
C LEU A 592 24.72 -26.73 -7.24
N LEU A 593 23.62 -26.15 -7.73
CA LEU A 593 23.35 -25.99 -9.15
C LEU A 593 22.98 -24.54 -9.47
N MET A 594 23.72 -23.94 -10.40
CA MET A 594 23.49 -22.59 -10.92
C MET A 594 23.48 -22.66 -12.45
N GLU A 595 22.33 -22.39 -13.07
CA GLU A 595 22.18 -22.38 -14.53
C GLU A 595 22.41 -20.97 -15.12
N ASP A 596 22.03 -19.93 -14.37
CA ASP A 596 22.01 -18.55 -14.83
C ASP A 596 23.20 -17.72 -14.33
N LYS A 597 23.40 -16.54 -14.94
CA LYS A 597 24.46 -15.61 -14.54
C LYS A 597 24.12 -14.94 -13.22
N MET A 598 25.01 -15.03 -12.24
CA MET A 598 24.89 -14.34 -10.96
C MET A 598 26.18 -13.56 -10.66
N PRO A 599 26.09 -12.29 -10.20
CA PRO A 599 27.26 -11.55 -9.72
C PRO A 599 27.90 -12.25 -8.52
N ILE A 600 29.22 -12.41 -8.55
CA ILE A 600 29.96 -13.13 -7.51
C ILE A 600 29.81 -12.50 -6.12
N ASP A 601 29.70 -11.16 -6.06
CA ASP A 601 29.59 -10.41 -4.81
C ASP A 601 28.30 -10.73 -4.03
N HIS A 602 27.26 -11.19 -4.72
CA HIS A 602 25.97 -11.52 -4.11
C HIS A 602 25.81 -13.02 -3.80
N LEU A 603 26.71 -13.87 -4.30
CA LEU A 603 26.59 -15.32 -4.16
C LEU A 603 26.60 -15.78 -2.70
N GLU A 604 27.46 -15.19 -1.87
CA GLU A 604 27.55 -15.52 -0.43
C GLU A 604 26.24 -15.20 0.31
N SER A 605 25.62 -14.05 0.01
CA SER A 605 24.35 -13.65 0.60
C SER A 605 23.21 -14.59 0.18
N VAL A 606 23.16 -14.97 -1.11
CA VAL A 606 22.17 -15.90 -1.65
C VAL A 606 22.33 -17.29 -0.99
N LEU A 607 23.57 -17.77 -0.85
CA LEU A 607 23.87 -19.05 -0.18
C LEU A 607 23.43 -19.04 1.29
N GLY A 608 23.69 -17.96 2.03
CA GLY A 608 23.26 -17.85 3.43
C GLY A 608 21.74 -18.03 3.59
N ILE A 609 20.96 -17.47 2.67
CA ILE A 609 19.49 -17.61 2.67
C ILE A 609 19.05 -19.00 2.22
N ALA A 610 19.73 -19.59 1.24
CA ALA A 610 19.45 -20.95 0.79
C ALA A 610 19.69 -21.97 1.91
N ILE A 611 20.76 -21.81 2.69
CA ILE A 611 21.06 -22.68 3.84
C ILE A 611 19.99 -22.53 4.92
N ALA A 612 19.64 -21.30 5.29
CA ALA A 612 18.59 -21.04 6.27
C ALA A 612 17.23 -21.62 5.83
N GLY A 613 16.87 -21.48 4.56
CA GLY A 613 15.68 -22.08 3.96
C GLY A 613 15.70 -23.61 4.01
N SER A 614 16.85 -24.21 3.68
CA SER A 614 17.04 -25.67 3.72
C SER A 614 16.92 -26.23 5.13
N HIS A 615 17.47 -25.54 6.13
CA HIS A 615 17.30 -25.93 7.54
C HIS A 615 15.83 -25.91 7.95
N LYS A 616 15.06 -24.94 7.45
CA LYS A 616 13.62 -24.86 7.73
C LYS A 616 12.84 -25.98 7.07
N ILE A 617 13.15 -26.32 5.83
CA ILE A 617 12.58 -27.50 5.15
C ILE A 617 12.87 -28.77 5.93
N ARG A 618 14.11 -28.96 6.40
CA ARG A 618 14.50 -30.13 7.21
C ARG A 618 13.63 -30.28 8.47
N GLU A 619 13.34 -29.19 9.16
CA GLU A 619 12.44 -29.22 10.32
C GLU A 619 11.05 -29.73 9.94
N LEU A 620 10.49 -29.26 8.83
CA LEU A 620 9.18 -29.70 8.35
C LEU A 620 9.17 -31.19 7.95
N LEU A 621 10.25 -31.66 7.33
CA LEU A 621 10.44 -33.09 7.02
C LEU A 621 10.49 -33.93 8.30
N ASP A 622 11.34 -33.56 9.27
CA ASP A 622 11.51 -34.29 10.53
C ASP A 622 10.22 -34.30 11.37
N ASP A 623 9.48 -33.20 11.38
CA ASP A 623 8.18 -33.11 12.06
C ASP A 623 7.15 -34.08 11.47
N GLU A 624 7.11 -34.24 10.13
CA GLU A 624 6.24 -35.23 9.47
C GLU A 624 6.65 -36.66 9.81
N VAL A 625 7.94 -36.98 9.69
CA VAL A 625 8.49 -38.31 10.01
C VAL A 625 8.14 -38.70 11.45
N ARG A 626 8.39 -37.81 12.42
CA ARG A 626 8.06 -38.05 13.84
C ARG A 626 6.57 -38.21 14.06
N ARG A 627 5.75 -37.37 13.43
CA ARG A 627 4.28 -37.44 13.57
C ARG A 627 3.73 -38.74 13.03
N HIS A 628 4.21 -39.18 11.87
CA HIS A 628 3.84 -40.47 11.29
C HIS A 628 4.30 -41.63 12.17
N GLY A 629 5.55 -41.60 12.65
CA GLY A 629 6.11 -42.60 13.55
C GLY A 629 5.31 -42.75 14.85
N ASN A 630 4.98 -41.64 15.51
CA ASN A 630 4.14 -41.65 16.71
C ASN A 630 2.74 -42.20 16.45
N LYS A 631 2.13 -41.86 15.31
CA LYS A 631 0.82 -42.39 14.90
C LYS A 631 0.87 -43.90 14.65
N ARG A 632 1.96 -44.43 14.09
CA ARG A 632 2.17 -45.87 13.90
C ARG A 632 2.40 -46.58 15.22
N LEU A 633 3.23 -46.03 16.09
CA LEU A 633 3.51 -46.57 17.42
C LEU A 633 2.23 -46.67 18.26
N ALA A 634 1.41 -45.61 18.30
CA ALA A 634 0.15 -45.61 19.03
C ALA A 634 -0.84 -46.68 18.51
N LYS A 635 -0.86 -46.93 17.20
CA LYS A 635 -1.68 -48.00 16.59
C LYS A 635 -1.16 -49.41 16.91
N LEU A 636 0.14 -49.58 17.10
CA LEU A 636 0.73 -50.84 17.52
C LEU A 636 0.42 -51.11 18.99
N GLN A 637 0.54 -50.09 19.84
CA GLN A 637 0.23 -50.17 21.27
C GLN A 637 -1.25 -50.38 21.58
N SER A 638 -2.18 -49.96 20.70
CA SER A 638 -3.61 -50.23 20.88
C SER A 638 -4.06 -51.60 20.36
N LYS A 639 -3.19 -52.30 19.62
CA LYS A 639 -3.43 -53.67 19.12
C LYS A 639 -2.75 -54.74 19.97
N ALA A 640 -1.69 -54.38 20.69
CA ALA A 640 -1.08 -55.17 21.76
C ALA A 640 -1.90 -55.04 23.03
#